data_AF-A0A2P2JHX7-F1
#
_entry.id   AF-A0A2P2JHX7-F1
#
_cell.length_a   1.000
_cell.length_b   1.000
_cell.length_c   1.000
_cell.angle_alpha   90.00
_cell.angle_beta   90.00
_cell.angle_gamma   90.00
#
_symmetry.space_group_name_H-M   'P 1'
#
loop_
_entity.id
_entity.type
_entity.pdbx_description
1 polymer ?
#
loop_
_entity_poly.entity_id
_entity_poly.type
_entity_poly.pdbx_seq_one_letter_code
_entity_poly.pdbx_strand_id
1 'polypeptide(L)'
;MGKQKQQVISRFFAPKPKASDSQPPSTTVRLSPTPPTPKIAATVSFSPAKRKLLSAHLTSTPKRPKLSPHTNNPIPSLHRKFLDKLLEPFAESPKPFSDISNHNKKYTPLEQQVVDLKNKHPDVLLMIEVGYKYRFFGQDAEIAARVLGIYAHVDHNFMTASVPTFRLNVHVRRLVSEGYKVGVVKQTETAAIKAHGDNKAGPFCRGLSALYTKATLEAAEDIGGKEEGCGGESNYLCCVVEKNICAENADLRGIESGFDVKIGFVAMEISTGDVVYGEFNDGYMRSGLEAVVLSLAPAELLLASPLSKQTEKLLAAYAGPASNVRVERASRDCFSDGGALAEVMSLYENMGECKLADHDEQLMQVTESVNHKVAIEAIMNMPDLAVQALALTARHLKQFGFDRFLCLGASFRPFSSNMEMKISANTLQQLEVLRNNSDGTESSSLLNIMNNTLTIYGSRLLRHWVTHPLCDRNMISARLDAVSEIAESMGSYRASYTVDELDEEADVTIVQPDFYHLLSTVLTILGRSPDIQRGITRIFHQTASASEFIAVIQALLFSGKQLQRLEIEEENNEGVRTKAVQSVLLRKLILTASSSSVVGNAAKLLSTLNKEAAKQGNLPNLFVVSNGRFPEVAKAQKAVQLATEQLDSLINLYRKQLGMRNLEFVSVSGTTHLIELPLEVKVPLNWVKVNSTKKMIRYHPAEVLTALDQLSLANEELMVVCQAAWSSFLRDFERYYSEFQAAVQALATLDCLHSLATLLKNKNYIRPVFVDDDEPVQIRICSGRHPVLETILQENFVPNDTNLHADGEYCQIVTGPNMGGKSCYIRQVALLAMMAQVE
;
A
#
# COMPACT_ATOMS: atom_id res chain seq x y z
N MET A 1 -5.03 -31.64 -57.01
CA MET A 1 -5.75 -30.36 -57.10
C MET A 1 -6.57 -30.20 -55.83
N GLY A 2 -6.59 -29.10 -55.06
CA GLY A 2 -5.73 -27.91 -55.05
C GLY A 2 -6.03 -26.96 -53.85
N LYS A 3 -5.02 -26.16 -53.44
CA LYS A 3 -5.05 -24.94 -52.56
C LYS A 3 -5.39 -25.15 -51.05
N GLN A 4 -4.50 -24.88 -50.07
CA GLN A 4 -3.91 -23.60 -49.52
C GLN A 4 -4.75 -23.03 -48.35
N LYS A 5 -4.27 -22.44 -47.23
CA LYS A 5 -2.96 -22.07 -46.57
C LYS A 5 -3.21 -22.17 -45.03
N GLN A 6 -2.30 -22.52 -44.10
CA GLN A 6 -1.00 -21.96 -43.67
C GLN A 6 -0.98 -20.52 -43.10
N GLN A 7 -1.36 -20.40 -41.81
CA GLN A 7 -0.57 -19.94 -40.63
C GLN A 7 0.51 -18.81 -40.69
N VAL A 8 0.46 -17.99 -39.60
CA VAL A 8 1.56 -17.31 -38.85
C VAL A 8 2.21 -16.02 -39.41
N ILE A 9 2.03 -14.91 -38.66
CA ILE A 9 3.08 -13.91 -38.36
C ILE A 9 2.90 -13.43 -36.89
N SER A 10 3.90 -13.62 -36.03
CA SER A 10 4.00 -12.95 -34.72
C SER A 10 5.45 -12.93 -34.19
N ARG A 11 6.34 -12.20 -34.87
CA ARG A 11 7.68 -11.83 -34.36
C ARG A 11 8.10 -10.44 -34.86
N PHE A 12 7.73 -9.42 -34.10
CA PHE A 12 8.39 -8.12 -34.07
C PHE A 12 8.73 -7.81 -32.59
N PHE A 13 9.75 -6.97 -32.37
CA PHE A 13 10.29 -6.54 -31.07
C PHE A 13 11.19 -7.52 -30.30
N ALA A 14 12.46 -7.57 -30.72
CA ALA A 14 13.62 -7.60 -29.81
C ALA A 14 14.84 -6.99 -30.54
N PRO A 15 15.58 -6.02 -29.96
CA PRO A 15 16.72 -5.37 -30.61
C PRO A 15 18.04 -6.12 -30.38
N LYS A 16 19.03 -5.90 -31.26
CA LYS A 16 20.44 -6.30 -31.06
C LYS A 16 21.42 -5.20 -31.54
N PRO A 17 22.66 -5.15 -31.00
CA PRO A 17 23.45 -3.91 -30.91
C PRO A 17 24.48 -3.74 -32.04
N LYS A 18 25.06 -2.54 -32.14
CA LYS A 18 26.35 -2.28 -32.80
C LYS A 18 27.19 -1.24 -32.03
N ALA A 19 28.50 -1.37 -32.15
CA ALA A 19 29.52 -0.57 -31.45
C ALA A 19 30.16 0.51 -32.35
N SER A 20 31.18 1.17 -31.80
CA SER A 20 31.89 2.38 -32.28
C SER A 20 32.61 2.26 -33.63
N ASP A 21 32.83 3.41 -34.30
CA ASP A 21 34.18 4.03 -34.36
C ASP A 21 34.23 5.43 -35.02
N SER A 22 35.15 6.24 -34.48
CA SER A 22 35.93 7.40 -34.99
C SER A 22 35.39 8.51 -35.95
N GLN A 23 35.96 9.70 -35.73
CA GLN A 23 35.84 11.01 -36.41
C GLN A 23 37.21 11.37 -37.08
N PRO A 24 37.45 12.56 -37.69
CA PRO A 24 36.65 13.53 -38.51
C PRO A 24 37.50 13.95 -39.78
N PRO A 25 37.64 15.23 -40.26
CA PRO A 25 36.77 16.43 -40.32
C PRO A 25 36.66 17.08 -41.74
N SER A 26 35.74 18.05 -41.95
CA SER A 26 36.02 19.42 -42.50
C SER A 26 34.77 20.27 -42.89
N THR A 27 34.99 21.58 -42.92
CA THR A 27 34.16 22.78 -43.28
C THR A 27 33.56 22.77 -44.72
N THR A 28 32.61 23.62 -45.20
CA THR A 28 32.24 25.03 -44.90
C THR A 28 30.90 25.49 -45.60
N VAL A 29 30.02 26.20 -44.89
CA VAL A 29 29.33 27.50 -45.24
C VAL A 29 28.60 27.78 -46.61
N ARG A 30 27.26 28.03 -46.50
CA ARG A 30 26.35 29.03 -47.17
C ARG A 30 25.57 28.85 -48.52
N LEU A 31 24.29 29.28 -48.42
CA LEU A 31 23.40 30.03 -49.35
C LEU A 31 22.50 29.31 -50.40
N SER A 32 21.33 29.90 -50.62
CA SER A 32 20.13 29.47 -51.39
C SER A 32 19.87 30.36 -52.63
N PRO A 33 19.10 29.95 -53.66
CA PRO A 33 17.61 30.09 -53.64
C PRO A 33 16.78 29.00 -54.41
N THR A 34 15.44 29.11 -54.31
CA THR A 34 14.32 28.29 -54.86
C THR A 34 13.93 28.61 -56.33
N PRO A 35 12.86 28.07 -57.00
CA PRO A 35 11.90 26.92 -56.79
C PRO A 35 11.85 25.98 -58.06
N PRO A 36 10.82 25.12 -58.41
CA PRO A 36 9.51 24.81 -57.82
C PRO A 36 9.07 23.31 -57.68
N THR A 37 7.88 23.14 -57.07
CA THR A 37 7.07 21.93 -56.74
C THR A 37 6.56 21.12 -57.96
N PRO A 38 6.26 19.80 -57.86
CA PRO A 38 5.05 19.20 -57.20
C PRO A 38 5.31 17.85 -56.44
N LYS A 39 4.41 17.09 -55.77
CA LYS A 39 3.01 17.20 -55.25
C LYS A 39 2.72 16.00 -54.29
N ILE A 40 1.88 16.17 -53.24
CA ILE A 40 1.01 15.14 -52.56
C ILE A 40 1.79 14.03 -51.75
N ALA A 41 1.38 13.51 -50.58
CA ALA A 41 0.11 13.53 -49.82
C ALA A 41 0.32 13.89 -48.31
N ALA A 42 -0.80 14.11 -47.59
CA ALA A 42 -0.80 14.65 -46.23
C ALA A 42 -0.67 13.58 -45.12
N THR A 43 0.14 13.89 -44.11
CA THR A 43 0.10 13.32 -42.76
C THR A 43 -0.46 14.38 -41.82
N VAL A 44 -1.47 14.06 -41.00
CA VAL A 44 -1.98 14.97 -39.96
C VAL A 44 -1.58 14.44 -38.59
N SER A 45 -0.66 15.13 -37.94
CA SER A 45 -0.31 14.95 -36.54
C SER A 45 -1.14 15.89 -35.65
N PHE A 46 -1.38 15.46 -34.41
CA PHE A 46 -2.04 16.26 -33.39
C PHE A 46 -1.08 17.32 -32.81
N SER A 47 -1.59 18.51 -32.49
CA SER A 47 -1.06 19.37 -31.42
C SER A 47 -2.13 20.34 -30.90
N PRO A 48 -2.12 20.72 -29.60
CA PRO A 48 -3.22 21.43 -28.96
C PRO A 48 -2.95 22.94 -28.75
N ALA A 49 -3.95 23.81 -28.91
CA ALA A 49 -3.99 25.15 -28.29
C ALA A 49 -5.35 25.86 -28.37
N LYS A 50 -5.75 26.48 -27.25
CA LYS A 50 -6.58 27.71 -27.13
C LYS A 50 -8.02 27.71 -27.70
N ARG A 51 -9.03 27.74 -26.82
CA ARG A 51 -9.69 29.02 -26.41
C ARG A 51 -10.78 28.88 -25.32
N LYS A 52 -10.62 29.73 -24.29
CA LYS A 52 -11.63 30.55 -23.58
C LYS A 52 -12.94 29.92 -23.06
N LEU A 53 -13.03 29.92 -21.73
CA LEU A 53 -14.21 30.29 -20.94
C LEU A 53 -15.07 31.40 -21.59
N LEU A 54 -16.40 31.22 -21.59
CA LEU A 54 -17.38 32.29 -21.40
C LEU A 54 -18.59 31.75 -20.64
N SER A 55 -19.05 32.51 -19.65
CA SER A 55 -20.22 32.25 -18.82
C SER A 55 -21.43 33.08 -19.28
N ALA A 56 -22.63 32.61 -18.88
CA ALA A 56 -23.91 33.35 -18.81
C ALA A 56 -24.42 34.09 -20.07
N HIS A 57 -25.56 33.64 -20.60
CA HIS A 57 -26.85 34.34 -20.41
C HIS A 57 -28.03 33.53 -20.98
N LEU A 58 -29.19 33.62 -20.33
CA LEU A 58 -30.46 33.04 -20.78
C LEU A 58 -31.08 33.86 -21.93
N THR A 59 -31.76 33.21 -22.88
CA THR A 59 -33.21 33.41 -23.18
C THR A 59 -33.67 32.75 -24.50
N SER A 60 -34.98 32.52 -24.60
CA SER A 60 -35.79 32.21 -25.79
C SER A 60 -35.95 30.74 -26.24
N THR A 61 -37.23 30.43 -26.49
CA THR A 61 -37.87 29.13 -26.74
C THR A 61 -37.58 28.49 -28.10
N PRO A 62 -37.59 27.14 -28.22
CA PRO A 62 -37.42 26.45 -29.50
C PRO A 62 -38.73 26.34 -30.32
N LYS A 63 -38.63 26.48 -31.65
CA LYS A 63 -39.72 26.17 -32.60
C LYS A 63 -39.76 24.67 -32.91
N ARG A 64 -40.95 24.06 -32.83
CA ARG A 64 -41.20 22.65 -33.22
C ARG A 64 -41.41 22.50 -34.75
N PRO A 65 -40.88 21.43 -35.38
CA PRO A 65 -41.42 20.88 -36.63
C PRO A 65 -42.71 20.09 -36.38
N LYS A 66 -43.54 19.93 -37.43
CA LYS A 66 -44.87 19.29 -37.36
C LYS A 66 -44.81 17.75 -37.50
N LEU A 67 -45.79 17.08 -36.90
CA LEU A 67 -46.06 15.64 -36.99
C LEU A 67 -47.49 15.40 -37.50
N SER A 68 -47.69 14.41 -38.36
CA SER A 68 -48.96 13.70 -38.62
C SER A 68 -48.77 12.62 -39.72
N PRO A 69 -49.66 11.63 -39.89
CA PRO A 69 -50.47 10.91 -38.87
C PRO A 69 -50.49 9.37 -39.12
N HIS A 70 -50.49 8.48 -38.12
CA HIS A 70 -51.62 7.84 -37.39
C HIS A 70 -50.99 6.60 -36.67
N THR A 71 -51.45 5.99 -35.56
CA THR A 71 -52.81 5.77 -35.01
C THR A 71 -52.80 5.67 -33.46
N ASN A 72 -53.80 6.29 -32.82
CA ASN A 72 -54.58 5.87 -31.63
C ASN A 72 -53.92 5.48 -30.27
N ASN A 73 -53.92 6.46 -29.35
CA ASN A 73 -54.31 6.49 -27.90
C ASN A 73 -54.81 5.22 -27.16
N PRO A 74 -54.84 5.21 -25.80
CA PRO A 74 -54.09 6.01 -24.80
C PRO A 74 -53.47 5.20 -23.64
N ILE A 75 -52.42 5.72 -22.98
CA ILE A 75 -51.92 5.20 -21.67
C ILE A 75 -51.69 6.37 -20.70
N PRO A 76 -52.30 6.37 -19.49
CA PRO A 76 -52.08 7.42 -18.50
C PRO A 76 -50.69 7.39 -17.82
N SER A 77 -49.99 8.51 -17.92
CA SER A 77 -49.14 9.11 -16.88
C SER A 77 -47.95 8.32 -16.29
N LEU A 78 -46.87 8.20 -17.08
CA LEU A 78 -45.49 8.12 -16.54
C LEU A 78 -45.17 9.30 -15.59
N HIS A 79 -45.74 10.48 -15.87
CA HIS A 79 -45.53 11.69 -15.07
C HIS A 79 -46.08 11.58 -13.63
N ARG A 80 -47.14 10.79 -13.39
CA ARG A 80 -47.72 10.64 -12.04
C ARG A 80 -46.80 9.79 -11.18
N LYS A 81 -46.37 8.62 -11.70
CA LYS A 81 -45.32 7.78 -11.10
C LYS A 81 -44.00 8.51 -10.83
N PHE A 82 -43.66 9.53 -11.63
CA PHE A 82 -42.47 10.36 -11.40
C PHE A 82 -42.66 11.34 -10.25
N LEU A 83 -43.84 11.96 -10.12
CA LEU A 83 -44.16 12.88 -9.01
C LEU A 83 -44.34 12.14 -7.68
N ASP A 84 -45.02 10.99 -7.68
CA ASP A 84 -45.23 10.18 -6.48
C ASP A 84 -43.86 9.74 -5.89
N LYS A 85 -42.89 9.38 -6.74
CA LYS A 85 -41.52 9.00 -6.34
C LYS A 85 -40.63 10.17 -5.88
N LEU A 86 -41.08 11.42 -6.06
CA LEU A 86 -40.37 12.63 -5.64
C LEU A 86 -40.87 13.19 -4.31
N LEU A 87 -41.94 12.59 -3.75
CA LEU A 87 -42.65 13.07 -2.56
C LEU A 87 -42.65 12.07 -1.39
N GLU A 88 -42.03 10.90 -1.53
CA GLU A 88 -41.83 9.96 -0.41
C GLU A 88 -40.71 10.46 0.53
N PRO A 89 -40.95 10.54 1.86
CA PRO A 89 -39.90 10.89 2.82
C PRO A 89 -38.81 9.82 2.89
N PHE A 90 -37.55 10.24 2.89
CA PHE A 90 -36.42 9.33 3.13
C PHE A 90 -36.47 8.78 4.57
N ALA A 91 -36.74 7.47 4.70
CA ALA A 91 -36.55 6.72 5.93
C ALA A 91 -35.29 5.85 5.82
N GLU A 92 -34.39 5.95 6.80
CA GLU A 92 -33.13 5.21 6.84
C GLU A 92 -33.30 3.72 7.19
N SER A 93 -32.22 2.96 6.95
CA SER A 93 -31.94 1.53 7.19
C SER A 93 -32.11 0.60 5.97
N PRO A 94 -31.06 -0.18 5.61
CA PRO A 94 -31.21 -1.29 4.68
C PRO A 94 -31.96 -2.42 5.40
N LYS A 95 -33.24 -2.59 5.06
CA LYS A 95 -33.99 -3.78 5.51
C LYS A 95 -33.34 -5.03 4.89
N PRO A 96 -33.16 -6.13 5.65
CA PRO A 96 -32.78 -7.40 5.05
C PRO A 96 -33.81 -7.80 3.99
N PHE A 97 -33.39 -8.52 2.95
CA PHE A 97 -34.23 -8.94 1.83
C PHE A 97 -35.56 -9.53 2.32
N SER A 98 -36.64 -8.74 2.26
CA SER A 98 -38.00 -9.22 2.49
C SER A 98 -38.51 -9.83 1.21
N ASP A 99 -38.90 -11.11 1.28
CA ASP A 99 -39.22 -11.95 0.14
C ASP A 99 -40.23 -11.33 -0.84
N ILE A 100 -39.75 -10.97 -2.03
CA ILE A 100 -40.59 -11.01 -3.23
C ILE A 100 -40.63 -12.48 -3.64
N SER A 101 -41.71 -13.15 -3.26
CA SER A 101 -42.00 -14.56 -3.52
C SER A 101 -42.09 -14.86 -5.03
N ASN A 102 -40.93 -15.00 -5.68
CA ASN A 102 -40.80 -15.44 -7.06
C ASN A 102 -40.81 -16.98 -7.11
N HIS A 103 -41.89 -17.54 -7.63
CA HIS A 103 -42.07 -18.98 -7.83
C HIS A 103 -40.85 -19.66 -8.50
N ASN A 104 -40.27 -20.66 -7.80
CA ASN A 104 -39.46 -21.77 -8.33
C ASN A 104 -38.61 -21.48 -9.59
N LYS A 105 -37.67 -20.54 -9.52
CA LYS A 105 -36.54 -20.52 -10.46
C LYS A 105 -35.60 -21.69 -10.12
N LYS A 106 -35.47 -22.64 -11.04
CA LYS A 106 -34.56 -23.78 -10.89
C LYS A 106 -33.13 -23.31 -11.17
N TYR A 107 -32.40 -22.95 -10.13
CA TYR A 107 -30.99 -22.58 -10.23
C TYR A 107 -30.11 -23.77 -10.62
N THR A 108 -29.07 -23.51 -11.40
CA THR A 108 -27.95 -24.44 -11.58
C THR A 108 -27.15 -24.60 -10.27
N PRO A 109 -26.37 -25.69 -10.09
CA PRO A 109 -25.57 -25.87 -8.88
C PRO A 109 -24.56 -24.73 -8.63
N LEU A 110 -24.06 -24.08 -9.69
CA LEU A 110 -23.21 -22.89 -9.58
C LEU A 110 -24.03 -21.67 -9.14
N GLU A 111 -25.18 -21.41 -9.76
CA GLU A 111 -26.07 -20.31 -9.37
C GLU A 111 -26.53 -20.41 -7.90
N GLN A 112 -26.79 -21.63 -7.41
CA GLN A 112 -27.11 -21.83 -5.99
C GLN A 112 -25.95 -21.42 -5.08
N GLN A 113 -24.71 -21.87 -5.37
CA GLN A 113 -23.52 -21.42 -4.63
C GLN A 113 -23.36 -19.88 -4.66
N VAL A 114 -23.65 -19.24 -5.80
CA VAL A 114 -23.60 -17.78 -5.96
C VAL A 114 -24.63 -17.09 -5.06
N VAL A 115 -25.86 -17.59 -5.01
CA VAL A 115 -26.92 -17.07 -4.13
C VAL A 115 -26.54 -17.25 -2.66
N ASP A 116 -26.05 -18.43 -2.28
CA ASP A 116 -25.65 -18.73 -0.90
C ASP A 116 -24.48 -17.84 -0.43
N LEU A 117 -23.51 -17.56 -1.31
CA LEU A 117 -22.40 -16.64 -1.06
C LEU A 117 -22.87 -15.17 -0.97
N LYS A 118 -23.77 -14.74 -1.85
CA LYS A 118 -24.30 -13.37 -1.83
C LYS A 118 -25.19 -13.12 -0.61
N ASN A 119 -25.95 -14.13 -0.15
CA ASN A 119 -26.73 -14.05 1.07
C ASN A 119 -25.85 -13.90 2.34
N LYS A 120 -24.65 -14.50 2.34
CA LYS A 120 -23.66 -14.30 3.41
C LYS A 120 -22.96 -12.93 3.35
N HIS A 121 -22.85 -12.34 2.16
CA HIS A 121 -22.10 -11.11 1.92
C HIS A 121 -22.88 -10.13 1.00
N PRO A 122 -24.02 -9.58 1.47
CA PRO A 122 -24.92 -8.78 0.62
C PRO A 122 -24.24 -7.51 0.08
N ASP A 123 -23.49 -6.81 0.93
CA ASP A 123 -22.82 -5.54 0.62
C ASP A 123 -21.47 -5.68 -0.10
N VAL A 124 -21.09 -6.91 -0.47
CA VAL A 124 -19.81 -7.22 -1.12
C VAL A 124 -20.05 -7.52 -2.60
N LEU A 125 -19.27 -6.89 -3.48
CA LEU A 125 -19.25 -7.20 -4.90
C LEU A 125 -18.37 -8.44 -5.14
N LEU A 126 -18.96 -9.55 -5.58
CA LEU A 126 -18.28 -10.85 -5.64
C LEU A 126 -17.67 -11.14 -7.02
N MET A 127 -16.36 -11.43 -7.02
CA MET A 127 -15.60 -11.96 -8.14
C MET A 127 -15.44 -13.48 -7.97
N ILE A 128 -16.19 -14.27 -8.73
CA ILE A 128 -16.30 -15.71 -8.51
C ILE A 128 -15.51 -16.50 -9.56
N GLU A 129 -14.56 -17.31 -9.11
CA GLU A 129 -13.68 -18.10 -9.97
C GLU A 129 -14.43 -19.27 -10.65
N VAL A 130 -14.37 -19.30 -11.98
CA VAL A 130 -14.98 -20.33 -12.83
C VAL A 130 -13.97 -20.77 -13.88
N GLY A 131 -12.99 -21.58 -13.45
CA GLY A 131 -11.85 -21.97 -14.27
C GLY A 131 -10.94 -20.77 -14.55
N TYR A 132 -10.52 -20.59 -15.80
CA TYR A 132 -9.56 -19.54 -16.21
C TYR A 132 -10.08 -18.08 -16.16
N LYS A 133 -11.27 -17.84 -15.57
CA LYS A 133 -11.92 -16.52 -15.52
C LYS A 133 -12.73 -16.33 -14.23
N TYR A 134 -12.76 -15.09 -13.77
CA TYR A 134 -13.71 -14.61 -12.77
C TYR A 134 -15.02 -14.19 -13.45
N ARG A 135 -16.15 -14.60 -12.90
CA ARG A 135 -17.50 -14.18 -13.31
C ARG A 135 -18.14 -13.32 -12.21
N PHE A 136 -18.94 -12.35 -12.64
CA PHE A 136 -19.84 -11.55 -11.81
C PHE A 136 -21.27 -11.97 -12.12
N PHE A 137 -22.21 -11.84 -11.17
CA PHE A 137 -23.60 -12.26 -11.34
C PHE A 137 -24.59 -11.21 -10.84
N GLY A 138 -25.73 -11.07 -11.52
CA GLY A 138 -26.81 -10.15 -11.16
C GLY A 138 -26.35 -8.69 -11.13
N GLN A 139 -26.67 -7.99 -10.04
CA GLN A 139 -26.30 -6.59 -9.84
C GLN A 139 -24.77 -6.36 -9.87
N ASP A 140 -23.98 -7.31 -9.37
CA ASP A 140 -22.52 -7.22 -9.37
C ASP A 140 -21.97 -7.20 -10.82
N ALA A 141 -22.64 -7.88 -11.76
CA ALA A 141 -22.29 -7.85 -13.18
C ALA A 141 -22.63 -6.52 -13.85
N GLU A 142 -23.72 -5.88 -13.46
CA GLU A 142 -24.11 -4.55 -13.98
C GLU A 142 -23.17 -3.45 -13.47
N ILE A 143 -22.76 -3.53 -12.19
CA ILE A 143 -21.75 -2.64 -11.62
C ILE A 143 -20.41 -2.86 -12.31
N ALA A 144 -19.96 -4.11 -12.43
CA ALA A 144 -18.71 -4.45 -13.10
C ALA A 144 -18.70 -4.00 -14.57
N ALA A 145 -19.81 -4.16 -15.31
CA ALA A 145 -19.93 -3.65 -16.68
C ALA A 145 -19.75 -2.12 -16.77
N ARG A 146 -20.43 -1.38 -15.89
CA ARG A 146 -20.38 0.09 -15.83
C ARG A 146 -18.99 0.61 -15.45
N VAL A 147 -18.38 0.05 -14.41
CA VAL A 147 -17.09 0.52 -13.85
C VAL A 147 -15.92 0.05 -14.70
N LEU A 148 -15.89 -1.22 -15.10
CA LEU A 148 -14.75 -1.80 -15.81
C LEU A 148 -14.78 -1.54 -17.32
N GLY A 149 -15.94 -1.22 -17.89
CA GLY A 149 -16.16 -1.09 -19.33
C GLY A 149 -16.26 -2.43 -20.04
N ILE A 150 -16.82 -3.45 -19.37
CA ILE A 150 -16.95 -4.82 -19.88
C ILE A 150 -18.40 -5.14 -20.27
N TYR A 151 -18.59 -6.06 -21.22
CA TYR A 151 -19.93 -6.45 -21.66
C TYR A 151 -20.60 -7.40 -20.65
N ALA A 152 -21.81 -7.06 -20.21
CA ALA A 152 -22.69 -7.95 -19.45
C ALA A 152 -23.87 -8.39 -20.30
N HIS A 153 -24.29 -9.65 -20.14
CA HIS A 153 -25.42 -10.26 -20.83
C HIS A 153 -26.16 -11.22 -19.91
N VAL A 154 -27.43 -11.49 -20.19
CA VAL A 154 -28.19 -12.51 -19.45
C VAL A 154 -27.65 -13.88 -19.84
N ASP A 155 -27.23 -14.65 -18.83
CA ASP A 155 -26.91 -16.07 -18.93
C ASP A 155 -27.72 -16.81 -17.86
N HIS A 156 -28.55 -17.78 -18.29
CA HIS A 156 -29.52 -18.47 -17.44
C HIS A 156 -30.39 -17.50 -16.63
N ASN A 157 -30.27 -17.45 -15.30
CA ASN A 157 -31.14 -16.63 -14.44
C ASN A 157 -30.58 -15.23 -14.13
N PHE A 158 -29.33 -14.92 -14.51
CA PHE A 158 -28.62 -13.72 -14.07
C PHE A 158 -27.93 -12.95 -15.20
N MET A 159 -27.84 -11.62 -15.06
CA MET A 159 -26.84 -10.85 -15.80
C MET A 159 -25.45 -11.33 -15.40
N THR A 160 -24.57 -11.53 -16.38
CA THR A 160 -23.20 -11.99 -16.17
C THR A 160 -22.20 -11.15 -16.95
N ALA A 161 -21.11 -10.77 -16.30
CA ALA A 161 -19.88 -10.27 -16.90
C ALA A 161 -18.70 -11.18 -16.52
N SER A 162 -17.58 -11.12 -17.23
CA SER A 162 -16.40 -11.93 -16.89
C SER A 162 -15.06 -11.29 -17.27
N VAL A 163 -14.03 -11.55 -16.48
CA VAL A 163 -12.64 -11.11 -16.69
C VAL A 163 -11.67 -12.29 -16.50
N PRO A 164 -10.54 -12.37 -17.22
CA PRO A 164 -9.60 -13.49 -17.07
C PRO A 164 -8.82 -13.42 -15.75
N THR A 165 -8.43 -14.57 -15.20
CA THR A 165 -7.77 -14.66 -13.88
C THR A 165 -6.51 -13.81 -13.77
N PHE A 166 -5.64 -13.81 -14.78
CA PHE A 166 -4.41 -13.01 -14.80
C PHE A 166 -4.61 -11.48 -14.83
N ARG A 167 -5.86 -10.99 -14.94
CA ARG A 167 -6.20 -9.55 -14.85
C ARG A 167 -6.91 -9.18 -13.56
N LEU A 168 -7.03 -10.10 -12.60
CA LEU A 168 -7.70 -9.90 -11.31
C LEU A 168 -7.29 -8.57 -10.66
N ASN A 169 -5.99 -8.37 -10.43
CA ASN A 169 -5.43 -7.20 -9.74
C ASN A 169 -5.90 -5.87 -10.36
N VAL A 170 -5.86 -5.77 -11.69
CA VAL A 170 -6.25 -4.56 -12.44
C VAL A 170 -7.74 -4.25 -12.26
N HIS A 171 -8.58 -5.29 -12.20
CA HIS A 171 -10.02 -5.11 -12.07
C HIS A 171 -10.46 -4.88 -10.62
N VAL A 172 -9.84 -5.55 -9.63
CA VAL A 172 -10.09 -5.27 -8.21
C VAL A 172 -9.66 -3.85 -7.85
N ARG A 173 -8.45 -3.42 -8.24
CA ARG A 173 -7.97 -2.04 -8.02
C ARG A 173 -8.97 -1.00 -8.54
N ARG A 174 -9.49 -1.18 -9.76
CA ARG A 174 -10.51 -0.29 -10.37
C ARG A 174 -11.88 -0.31 -9.70
N LEU A 175 -12.30 -1.44 -9.11
CA LEU A 175 -13.57 -1.52 -8.38
C LEU A 175 -13.42 -0.88 -6.99
N VAL A 176 -12.30 -1.13 -6.31
CA VAL A 176 -11.99 -0.55 -4.99
C VAL A 176 -11.74 0.96 -5.10
N SER A 177 -11.13 1.46 -6.18
CA SER A 177 -10.97 2.90 -6.42
C SER A 177 -12.29 3.65 -6.62
N GLU A 178 -13.35 2.97 -7.04
CA GLU A 178 -14.73 3.51 -7.11
C GLU A 178 -15.51 3.30 -5.79
N GLY A 179 -14.82 2.92 -4.70
CA GLY A 179 -15.38 2.79 -3.35
C GLY A 179 -16.07 1.45 -3.02
N TYR A 180 -16.13 0.49 -3.96
CA TYR A 180 -16.79 -0.80 -3.72
C TYR A 180 -15.95 -1.71 -2.81
N LYS A 181 -16.63 -2.42 -1.89
CA LYS A 181 -16.06 -3.55 -1.14
C LYS A 181 -16.08 -4.78 -2.04
N VAL A 182 -14.91 -5.32 -2.39
CA VAL A 182 -14.77 -6.40 -3.38
C VAL A 182 -14.35 -7.69 -2.69
N GLY A 183 -15.07 -8.79 -2.95
CA GLY A 183 -14.73 -10.11 -2.44
C GLY A 183 -14.26 -11.02 -3.58
N VAL A 184 -13.10 -11.66 -3.41
CA VAL A 184 -12.58 -12.64 -4.38
C VAL A 184 -12.87 -14.04 -3.85
N VAL A 185 -13.67 -14.78 -4.61
CA VAL A 185 -14.10 -16.14 -4.29
C VAL A 185 -13.31 -17.10 -5.18
N LYS A 186 -12.37 -17.83 -4.58
CA LYS A 186 -11.54 -18.85 -5.25
C LYS A 186 -12.15 -20.25 -5.09
N GLN A 187 -11.72 -21.19 -5.92
CA GLN A 187 -12.03 -22.61 -5.75
C GLN A 187 -11.23 -23.19 -4.56
N THR A 188 -11.88 -23.94 -3.66
CA THR A 188 -11.22 -24.47 -2.45
C THR A 188 -10.64 -25.87 -2.64
N GLU A 189 -10.93 -26.51 -3.77
CA GLU A 189 -10.47 -27.85 -4.13
C GLU A 189 -9.97 -27.85 -5.58
N THR A 190 -8.86 -28.53 -5.84
CA THR A 190 -8.30 -28.69 -7.19
C THR A 190 -8.85 -29.95 -7.86
N ALA A 191 -8.63 -30.09 -9.17
CA ALA A 191 -9.26 -31.16 -9.95
C ALA A 191 -8.81 -32.56 -9.49
N ALA A 192 -7.55 -32.74 -9.10
CA ALA A 192 -7.02 -34.02 -8.63
C ALA A 192 -7.55 -34.37 -7.23
N ILE A 193 -7.53 -33.42 -6.29
CA ILE A 193 -8.09 -33.61 -4.93
C ILE A 193 -9.57 -34.00 -5.02
N LYS A 194 -10.35 -33.26 -5.82
CA LYS A 194 -11.78 -33.53 -6.02
C LYS A 194 -12.06 -34.89 -6.67
N ALA A 195 -11.23 -35.35 -7.61
CA ALA A 195 -11.40 -36.66 -8.23
C ALA A 195 -11.25 -37.82 -7.23
N HIS A 196 -10.45 -37.61 -6.18
CA HIS A 196 -10.19 -38.59 -5.12
C HIS A 196 -11.07 -38.38 -3.85
N GLY A 197 -11.72 -37.22 -3.72
CA GLY A 197 -12.59 -36.89 -2.58
C GLY A 197 -14.07 -37.28 -2.75
N ASP A 198 -14.83 -37.16 -1.66
CA ASP A 198 -16.25 -37.55 -1.59
C ASP A 198 -17.15 -36.75 -2.56
N ASN A 199 -16.78 -35.50 -2.85
CA ASN A 199 -17.52 -34.59 -3.76
C ASN A 199 -17.18 -34.77 -5.26
N LYS A 200 -16.63 -35.92 -5.67
CA LYS A 200 -16.22 -36.17 -7.07
C LYS A 200 -17.29 -35.87 -8.14
N ALA A 201 -18.58 -36.03 -7.81
CA ALA A 201 -19.70 -35.82 -8.73
C ALA A 201 -20.35 -34.41 -8.66
N GLY A 202 -20.04 -33.60 -7.64
CA GLY A 202 -20.66 -32.28 -7.44
C GLY A 202 -20.02 -31.15 -8.26
N PRO A 203 -20.49 -29.90 -8.13
CA PRO A 203 -19.73 -28.73 -8.56
C PRO A 203 -18.48 -28.55 -7.68
N PHE A 204 -17.48 -27.82 -8.18
CA PHE A 204 -16.34 -27.42 -7.34
C PHE A 204 -16.80 -26.55 -6.17
N CYS A 205 -16.29 -26.82 -4.97
CA CYS A 205 -16.46 -25.99 -3.79
C CYS A 205 -15.75 -24.62 -3.94
N ARG A 206 -16.32 -23.60 -3.31
CA ARG A 206 -15.91 -22.19 -3.40
C ARG A 206 -16.04 -21.50 -2.06
N GLY A 207 -15.09 -20.65 -1.73
CA GLY A 207 -15.07 -19.84 -0.52
C GLY A 207 -14.57 -18.44 -0.82
N LEU A 208 -14.99 -17.47 0.00
CA LEU A 208 -14.38 -16.14 0.00
C LEU A 208 -12.92 -16.29 0.44
N SER A 209 -11.99 -16.01 -0.46
CA SER A 209 -10.55 -16.14 -0.23
C SER A 209 -9.93 -14.85 0.28
N ALA A 210 -10.46 -13.70 -0.14
CA ALA A 210 -9.98 -12.39 0.27
C ALA A 210 -11.07 -11.33 0.08
N LEU A 211 -11.00 -10.28 0.91
CA LEU A 211 -11.87 -9.12 0.89
C LEU A 211 -11.00 -7.86 0.73
N TYR A 212 -11.46 -6.89 -0.05
CA TYR A 212 -10.69 -5.69 -0.37
C TYR A 212 -11.56 -4.44 -0.25
N THR A 213 -11.03 -3.43 0.42
CA THR A 213 -11.52 -2.05 0.47
C THR A 213 -10.36 -1.08 0.28
N LYS A 214 -10.65 0.24 0.21
CA LYS A 214 -9.65 1.26 -0.11
C LYS A 214 -8.51 1.31 0.91
N ALA A 215 -8.80 1.08 2.19
CA ALA A 215 -7.78 1.02 3.24
C ALA A 215 -6.99 -0.32 3.28
N THR A 216 -7.64 -1.45 2.97
CA THR A 216 -7.01 -2.79 3.10
C THR A 216 -6.25 -3.26 1.85
N LEU A 217 -6.48 -2.64 0.69
CA LEU A 217 -5.94 -3.03 -0.62
C LEU A 217 -4.40 -3.20 -0.63
N GLU A 218 -3.67 -2.28 -0.02
CA GLU A 218 -2.19 -2.29 -0.01
C GLU A 218 -1.59 -3.22 1.04
N ALA A 219 -2.38 -3.85 1.91
CA ALA A 219 -1.91 -4.88 2.83
C ALA A 219 -2.12 -6.32 2.30
N ALA A 220 -2.82 -6.49 1.17
CA ALA A 220 -3.38 -7.77 0.75
C ALA A 220 -2.52 -8.55 -0.27
N GLU A 221 -2.52 -9.89 -0.13
CA GLU A 221 -1.54 -10.84 -0.70
C GLU A 221 -1.33 -10.77 -2.21
N ASP A 222 -2.42 -10.82 -2.99
CA ASP A 222 -2.33 -10.86 -4.44
C ASP A 222 -2.07 -9.48 -5.08
N ILE A 223 -2.41 -8.38 -4.40
CA ILE A 223 -2.71 -7.08 -5.04
C ILE A 223 -1.83 -5.93 -4.53
N GLY A 224 -1.38 -5.97 -3.28
CA GLY A 224 -0.53 -4.92 -2.71
C GLY A 224 0.82 -4.78 -3.44
N GLY A 225 1.31 -3.55 -3.55
CA GLY A 225 2.70 -3.25 -3.92
C GLY A 225 3.16 -3.62 -5.34
N LYS A 226 2.23 -3.90 -6.26
CA LYS A 226 2.53 -4.29 -7.65
C LYS A 226 2.42 -3.15 -8.68
N GLU A 227 2.14 -1.92 -8.25
CA GLU A 227 2.19 -0.72 -9.10
C GLU A 227 2.95 0.40 -8.38
N GLU A 228 4.13 0.75 -8.90
CA GLU A 228 5.02 1.82 -8.41
C GLU A 228 4.55 3.22 -8.85
N GLY A 229 3.26 3.40 -9.11
CA GLY A 229 2.67 4.62 -9.67
C GLY A 229 1.63 5.25 -8.74
N CYS A 230 2.01 6.33 -8.06
CA CYS A 230 1.20 7.15 -7.15
C CYS A 230 0.73 6.43 -5.86
N GLY A 231 1.40 6.71 -4.73
CA GLY A 231 1.02 6.12 -3.44
C GLY A 231 1.89 6.50 -2.23
N GLY A 232 2.46 7.71 -2.22
CA GLY A 232 3.09 8.31 -1.03
C GLY A 232 2.07 8.82 0.00
N GLU A 233 0.78 8.77 -0.35
CA GLU A 233 -0.34 9.08 0.53
C GLU A 233 -0.70 7.86 1.39
N SER A 234 -0.95 8.09 2.68
CA SER A 234 -1.36 7.04 3.63
C SER A 234 -2.83 6.70 3.47
N ASN A 235 -3.15 5.40 3.42
CA ASN A 235 -4.52 4.92 3.30
C ASN A 235 -5.14 4.57 4.66
N TYR A 236 -5.32 5.56 5.54
CA TYR A 236 -5.90 5.33 6.86
C TYR A 236 -7.36 4.87 6.79
N LEU A 237 -7.68 3.84 7.57
CA LEU A 237 -9.03 3.52 8.05
C LEU A 237 -9.23 4.26 9.37
N CYS A 238 -10.17 5.19 9.47
CA CYS A 238 -10.46 5.92 10.71
C CYS A 238 -11.84 5.56 11.28
N CYS A 239 -11.87 5.01 12.49
CA CYS A 239 -13.08 4.77 13.26
C CYS A 239 -13.35 5.92 14.22
N VAL A 240 -14.59 6.44 14.22
CA VAL A 240 -15.01 7.58 15.04
C VAL A 240 -16.16 7.16 15.95
N VAL A 241 -16.00 7.40 17.25
CA VAL A 241 -16.97 7.14 18.34
C VAL A 241 -17.28 8.46 19.05
N GLU A 242 -18.56 8.73 19.30
CA GLU A 242 -19.03 9.95 19.96
C GLU A 242 -19.76 9.62 21.27
N LYS A 243 -19.60 10.43 22.31
CA LYS A 243 -20.41 10.40 23.54
C LYS A 243 -20.90 11.81 23.84
N ASN A 244 -22.22 12.00 23.92
CA ASN A 244 -22.79 13.29 24.27
C ASN A 244 -22.40 13.68 25.70
N ILE A 245 -21.96 14.93 25.89
CA ILE A 245 -21.70 15.50 27.21
C ILE A 245 -22.99 16.18 27.66
N CYS A 246 -23.99 15.37 28.04
CA CYS A 246 -25.17 15.88 28.71
C CYS A 246 -24.84 16.19 30.17
N ALA A 247 -25.36 17.31 30.69
CA ALA A 247 -25.02 17.85 32.00
C ALA A 247 -25.62 17.06 33.17
N GLU A 248 -25.07 15.88 33.47
CA GLU A 248 -25.39 15.14 34.71
C GLU A 248 -24.83 15.83 35.97
N ASN A 249 -23.86 16.75 35.79
CA ASN A 249 -23.37 17.66 36.83
C ASN A 249 -23.95 19.08 36.67
N ALA A 250 -25.28 19.19 36.54
CA ALA A 250 -25.96 20.49 36.44
C ALA A 250 -26.02 21.28 37.77
N ASP A 251 -25.45 20.74 38.85
CA ASP A 251 -25.35 21.42 40.14
C ASP A 251 -23.93 21.95 40.41
N LEU A 252 -23.83 23.28 40.52
CA LEU A 252 -22.76 24.03 41.18
C LEU A 252 -21.35 24.03 40.53
N ARG A 253 -21.23 24.67 39.36
CA ARG A 253 -20.41 25.88 39.13
C ARG A 253 -20.45 26.29 37.66
N GLY A 254 -20.84 27.54 37.39
CA GLY A 254 -20.83 28.08 36.04
C GLY A 254 -19.42 28.42 35.55
N ILE A 255 -19.05 27.84 34.42
CA ILE A 255 -18.34 28.47 33.28
C ILE A 255 -18.77 27.65 32.05
N GLU A 256 -19.10 28.33 30.95
CA GLU A 256 -19.60 27.72 29.72
C GLU A 256 -18.47 26.93 29.02
N SER A 257 -18.37 25.62 29.28
CA SER A 257 -17.60 24.74 28.40
C SER A 257 -18.37 24.60 27.08
N GLY A 258 -17.94 25.31 26.03
CA GLY A 258 -18.56 25.31 24.69
C GLY A 258 -18.45 23.98 23.92
N PHE A 259 -18.26 22.87 24.63
CA PHE A 259 -18.18 21.51 24.11
C PHE A 259 -19.52 20.79 24.36
N ASP A 260 -20.14 20.25 23.32
CA ASP A 260 -21.38 19.47 23.42
C ASP A 260 -21.12 17.95 23.47
N VAL A 261 -19.97 17.49 22.97
CA VAL A 261 -19.65 16.07 22.85
C VAL A 261 -18.18 15.75 23.15
N LYS A 262 -17.95 14.49 23.51
CA LYS A 262 -16.62 13.87 23.60
C LYS A 262 -16.46 12.91 22.42
N ILE A 263 -15.36 13.02 21.71
CA ILE A 263 -15.05 12.22 20.52
C ILE A 263 -13.80 11.38 20.83
N GLY A 264 -13.90 10.08 20.61
CA GLY A 264 -12.76 9.17 20.56
C GLY A 264 -12.61 8.60 19.16
N PHE A 265 -11.37 8.39 18.73
CA PHE A 265 -11.11 7.82 17.41
C PHE A 265 -9.84 6.94 17.42
N VAL A 266 -9.80 6.04 16.45
CA VAL A 266 -8.62 5.24 16.09
C VAL A 266 -8.49 5.25 14.58
N ALA A 267 -7.32 5.66 14.08
CA ALA A 267 -6.97 5.64 12.67
C ALA A 267 -5.79 4.71 12.44
N MET A 268 -5.91 3.79 11.48
CA MET A 268 -4.89 2.79 11.19
C MET A 268 -4.54 2.76 9.70
N GLU A 269 -3.25 2.79 9.37
CA GLU A 269 -2.77 2.43 8.03
C GLU A 269 -2.31 0.95 8.03
N ILE A 270 -3.20 0.05 7.61
CA ILE A 270 -2.97 -1.41 7.62
C ILE A 270 -1.71 -1.81 6.84
N SER A 271 -1.36 -1.07 5.78
CA SER A 271 -0.18 -1.38 4.98
C SER A 271 1.15 -1.09 5.69
N THR A 272 1.19 -0.21 6.70
CA THR A 272 2.42 0.26 7.37
C THR A 272 2.50 -0.10 8.85
N GLY A 273 1.36 -0.49 9.45
CA GLY A 273 1.24 -0.83 10.87
C GLY A 273 1.03 0.38 11.78
N ASP A 274 1.00 1.61 11.26
CA ASP A 274 0.81 2.82 12.09
C ASP A 274 -0.62 2.89 12.65
N VAL A 275 -0.74 3.05 13.97
CA VAL A 275 -2.01 3.14 14.70
C VAL A 275 -2.02 4.44 15.49
N VAL A 276 -2.89 5.37 15.10
CA VAL A 276 -3.05 6.68 15.72
C VAL A 276 -4.35 6.71 16.50
N TYR A 277 -4.33 7.10 17.77
CA TYR A 277 -5.53 7.18 18.60
C TYR A 277 -5.65 8.53 19.30
N GLY A 278 -6.87 8.91 19.67
CA GLY A 278 -7.08 10.14 20.42
C GLY A 278 -8.47 10.25 21.03
N GLU A 279 -8.59 11.08 22.06
CA GLU A 279 -9.86 11.43 22.68
C GLU A 279 -9.85 12.91 23.06
N PHE A 280 -10.89 13.65 22.70
CA PHE A 280 -11.01 15.09 22.97
C PHE A 280 -12.47 15.52 23.09
N ASN A 281 -12.70 16.67 23.74
CA ASN A 281 -14.01 17.33 23.75
C ASN A 281 -14.11 18.22 22.52
N ASP A 282 -15.24 18.21 21.82
CA ASP A 282 -15.49 19.06 20.64
C ASP A 282 -16.80 19.85 20.80
N GLY A 283 -16.85 20.98 20.12
CA GLY A 283 -18.00 21.90 20.13
C GLY A 283 -18.91 21.69 18.92
N TYR A 284 -20.02 22.43 18.89
CA TYR A 284 -21.09 22.30 17.90
C TYR A 284 -20.60 22.32 16.42
N MET A 285 -19.52 23.05 16.15
CA MET A 285 -18.92 23.17 14.80
C MET A 285 -18.04 21.97 14.40
N ARG A 286 -17.72 21.06 15.34
CA ARG A 286 -16.88 19.86 15.14
C ARG A 286 -15.48 20.16 14.59
N SER A 287 -14.90 21.28 15.01
CA SER A 287 -13.61 21.76 14.50
C SER A 287 -12.42 20.88 14.90
N GLY A 288 -12.51 20.19 16.04
CA GLY A 288 -11.50 19.21 16.44
C GLY A 288 -11.50 17.98 15.53
N LEU A 289 -12.70 17.43 15.28
CA LEU A 289 -12.89 16.31 14.36
C LEU A 289 -12.52 16.68 12.91
N GLU A 290 -12.88 17.88 12.45
CA GLU A 290 -12.46 18.37 11.13
C GLU A 290 -10.93 18.41 11.00
N ALA A 291 -10.22 18.89 12.03
CA ALA A 291 -8.76 18.91 12.04
C ALA A 291 -8.15 17.50 11.97
N VAL A 292 -8.68 16.53 12.74
CA VAL A 292 -8.24 15.13 12.73
C VAL A 292 -8.45 14.47 11.36
N VAL A 293 -9.63 14.67 10.75
CA VAL A 293 -9.95 14.07 9.46
C VAL A 293 -9.11 14.68 8.34
N LEU A 294 -8.86 15.98 8.36
CA LEU A 294 -8.05 16.65 7.34
C LEU A 294 -6.53 16.41 7.50
N SER A 295 -6.01 16.18 8.71
CA SER A 295 -4.60 15.86 8.91
C SER A 295 -4.26 14.41 8.56
N LEU A 296 -5.13 13.46 8.92
CA LEU A 296 -4.95 12.04 8.61
C LEU A 296 -5.37 11.67 7.18
N ALA A 297 -6.26 12.48 6.56
CA ALA A 297 -6.81 12.27 5.22
C ALA A 297 -7.30 10.82 4.95
N PRO A 298 -8.19 10.26 5.79
CA PRO A 298 -8.53 8.84 5.75
C PRO A 298 -9.19 8.44 4.43
N ALA A 299 -8.81 7.25 3.94
CA ALA A 299 -9.36 6.63 2.74
C ALA A 299 -10.69 5.90 3.00
N GLU A 300 -10.91 5.48 4.26
CA GLU A 300 -12.13 4.79 4.71
C GLU A 300 -12.51 5.27 6.13
N LEU A 301 -13.80 5.52 6.36
CA LEU A 301 -14.38 5.94 7.63
C LEU A 301 -15.30 4.85 8.17
N LEU A 302 -15.09 4.45 9.43
CA LEU A 302 -15.93 3.50 10.17
C LEU A 302 -16.73 4.26 11.24
N LEU A 303 -18.00 4.50 10.95
CA LEU A 303 -18.89 5.32 11.77
C LEU A 303 -19.59 4.48 12.85
N ALA A 304 -19.26 4.72 14.12
CA ALA A 304 -19.81 3.99 15.25
C ALA A 304 -21.16 4.58 15.70
N SER A 305 -22.25 3.95 15.27
CA SER A 305 -23.62 4.36 15.63
C SER A 305 -23.92 4.08 17.11
N PRO A 306 -24.63 4.97 17.83
CA PRO A 306 -25.18 6.24 17.37
C PRO A 306 -24.14 7.39 17.35
N LEU A 307 -24.24 8.26 16.34
CA LEU A 307 -23.52 9.54 16.22
C LEU A 307 -24.54 10.71 16.23
N SER A 308 -24.07 11.92 16.52
CA SER A 308 -24.89 13.13 16.38
C SER A 308 -25.05 13.54 14.90
N LYS A 309 -26.15 14.23 14.59
CA LYS A 309 -26.44 14.72 13.23
C LYS A 309 -25.36 15.69 12.72
N GLN A 310 -24.72 16.42 13.62
CA GLN A 310 -23.60 17.33 13.34
C GLN A 310 -22.38 16.54 12.88
N THR A 311 -21.96 15.54 13.66
CA THR A 311 -20.85 14.63 13.34
C THR A 311 -21.10 13.88 12.02
N GLU A 312 -22.27 13.28 11.85
CA GLU A 312 -22.61 12.59 10.60
C GLU A 312 -22.58 13.53 9.39
N LYS A 313 -23.09 14.75 9.53
CA LYS A 313 -23.09 15.74 8.43
C LYS A 313 -21.67 16.17 8.06
N LEU A 314 -20.77 16.37 9.03
CA LEU A 314 -19.36 16.69 8.75
C LEU A 314 -18.68 15.53 8.00
N LEU A 315 -18.80 14.31 8.53
CA LEU A 315 -18.14 13.13 7.97
C LEU A 315 -18.70 12.74 6.61
N ALA A 316 -20.01 12.89 6.38
CA ALA A 316 -20.64 12.69 5.07
C ALA A 316 -20.28 13.80 4.06
N ALA A 317 -20.07 15.05 4.52
CA ALA A 317 -19.58 16.12 3.66
C ALA A 317 -18.12 15.88 3.25
N TYR A 318 -17.27 15.44 4.18
CA TYR A 318 -15.89 15.03 3.89
C TYR A 318 -15.87 13.85 2.92
N ALA A 319 -16.71 12.82 3.13
CA ALA A 319 -16.83 11.65 2.25
C ALA A 319 -17.64 11.88 0.96
N GLY A 320 -17.85 13.15 0.56
CA GLY A 320 -18.58 13.50 -0.64
C GLY A 320 -17.90 13.07 -1.95
N PRO A 321 -18.56 13.27 -3.11
CA PRO A 321 -18.07 12.78 -4.42
C PRO A 321 -16.69 13.28 -4.84
N ALA A 322 -16.19 14.37 -4.24
CA ALA A 322 -14.88 14.95 -4.54
C ALA A 322 -13.71 14.24 -3.84
N SER A 323 -13.92 13.63 -2.68
CA SER A 323 -12.87 12.91 -1.93
C SER A 323 -12.87 11.41 -2.20
N ASN A 324 -14.04 10.86 -2.58
CA ASN A 324 -14.21 9.44 -2.88
C ASN A 324 -13.70 8.55 -1.72
N VAL A 325 -14.06 8.93 -0.49
CA VAL A 325 -13.74 8.23 0.75
C VAL A 325 -14.85 7.24 1.04
N ARG A 326 -14.48 5.99 1.36
CA ARG A 326 -15.47 4.95 1.67
C ARG A 326 -16.04 5.18 3.08
N VAL A 327 -17.35 4.96 3.25
CA VAL A 327 -18.02 5.01 4.56
C VAL A 327 -18.63 3.64 4.87
N GLU A 328 -18.33 3.13 6.06
CA GLU A 328 -18.93 1.94 6.67
C GLU A 328 -19.62 2.36 7.97
N ARG A 329 -20.73 1.71 8.37
CA ARG A 329 -21.39 1.91 9.67
C ARG A 329 -21.25 0.66 10.52
N ALA A 330 -20.90 0.81 11.80
CA ALA A 330 -20.93 -0.25 12.82
C ALA A 330 -21.81 0.18 14.00
N SER A 331 -22.46 -0.76 14.69
CA SER A 331 -23.17 -0.46 15.94
C SER A 331 -22.25 -0.63 17.14
N ARG A 332 -22.38 0.25 18.14
CA ARG A 332 -21.72 0.13 19.45
C ARG A 332 -22.37 -0.92 20.35
N ASP A 333 -23.57 -1.37 20.04
CA ASP A 333 -24.31 -2.38 20.83
C ASP A 333 -23.78 -3.81 20.60
N CYS A 334 -22.62 -3.98 19.95
CA CYS A 334 -22.04 -5.29 19.65
C CYS A 334 -21.27 -5.94 20.82
N PHE A 335 -20.99 -5.19 21.90
CA PHE A 335 -20.24 -5.64 23.07
C PHE A 335 -21.17 -6.39 24.05
N SER A 336 -21.35 -7.70 23.87
CA SER A 336 -22.39 -8.44 24.58
C SER A 336 -22.09 -8.79 26.05
N ASP A 337 -20.83 -9.04 26.43
CA ASP A 337 -20.46 -9.43 27.80
C ASP A 337 -19.05 -8.91 28.18
N GLY A 338 -18.97 -7.77 28.88
CA GLY A 338 -17.70 -7.22 29.43
C GLY A 338 -17.18 -5.92 28.79
N GLY A 339 -17.84 -5.40 27.76
CA GLY A 339 -17.50 -4.12 27.12
C GLY A 339 -16.32 -4.19 26.14
N ALA A 340 -15.95 -3.03 25.58
CA ALA A 340 -14.98 -2.95 24.47
C ALA A 340 -13.57 -3.44 24.83
N LEU A 341 -13.09 -3.15 26.05
CA LEU A 341 -11.78 -3.63 26.50
C LEU A 341 -11.74 -5.16 26.60
N ALA A 342 -12.82 -5.81 27.06
CA ALA A 342 -12.91 -7.26 27.12
C ALA A 342 -12.94 -7.90 25.72
N GLU A 343 -13.62 -7.31 24.73
CA GLU A 343 -13.55 -7.80 23.34
C GLU A 343 -12.13 -7.66 22.77
N VAL A 344 -11.43 -6.54 23.01
CA VAL A 344 -10.03 -6.36 22.57
C VAL A 344 -9.10 -7.37 23.23
N MET A 345 -9.19 -7.55 24.55
CA MET A 345 -8.36 -8.52 25.29
C MET A 345 -8.67 -9.96 24.87
N SER A 346 -9.94 -10.33 24.68
CA SER A 346 -10.30 -11.65 24.16
C SER A 346 -9.79 -11.88 22.74
N LEU A 347 -9.89 -10.89 21.85
CA LEU A 347 -9.28 -10.97 20.52
C LEU A 347 -7.76 -11.13 20.58
N TYR A 348 -7.11 -10.53 21.58
CA TYR A 348 -5.67 -10.65 21.80
C TYR A 348 -5.28 -12.05 22.32
N GLU A 349 -5.98 -12.57 23.32
CA GLU A 349 -5.71 -13.88 23.94
C GLU A 349 -5.90 -15.04 22.96
N ASN A 350 -6.99 -15.02 22.18
CA ASN A 350 -7.26 -16.02 21.13
C ASN A 350 -6.13 -16.12 20.08
N MET A 351 -5.31 -15.08 19.92
CA MET A 351 -4.17 -15.05 18.99
C MET A 351 -2.89 -15.64 19.60
N GLY A 352 -2.78 -15.63 20.93
CA GLY A 352 -1.67 -16.24 21.67
C GLY A 352 -1.77 -17.77 21.78
N GLU A 353 -2.98 -18.33 21.85
CA GLU A 353 -3.19 -19.76 22.13
C GLU A 353 -2.77 -20.71 20.98
N CYS A 354 -2.53 -20.21 19.76
CA CYS A 354 -2.01 -21.01 18.65
C CYS A 354 -0.53 -21.47 18.80
N LYS A 355 0.08 -21.32 19.99
CA LYS A 355 1.52 -21.54 20.25
C LYS A 355 1.88 -22.82 21.02
N LEU A 356 0.90 -23.62 21.47
CA LEU A 356 1.15 -24.74 22.41
C LEU A 356 1.54 -26.11 21.78
N ALA A 357 2.10 -26.11 20.57
CA ALA A 357 2.59 -27.32 19.92
C ALA A 357 3.83 -27.08 19.03
N ASP A 358 4.99 -26.86 19.65
CA ASP A 358 6.24 -27.59 19.35
C ASP A 358 7.41 -27.12 20.23
N HIS A 359 8.38 -28.02 20.47
CA HIS A 359 9.46 -27.86 21.44
C HIS A 359 10.56 -26.86 21.03
N ASP A 360 10.85 -25.88 21.90
CA ASP A 360 12.22 -25.58 22.38
C ASP A 360 12.18 -24.57 23.54
N GLU A 361 12.17 -25.08 24.77
CA GLU A 361 12.14 -24.28 26.00
C GLU A 361 13.55 -23.82 26.39
N GLN A 362 13.79 -22.50 26.39
CA GLN A 362 14.56 -21.74 27.42
C GLN A 362 14.91 -20.32 26.95
N LEU A 363 15.13 -20.08 25.65
CA LEU A 363 15.35 -18.73 25.11
C LEU A 363 14.08 -18.06 24.55
N MET A 364 13.02 -18.84 24.26
CA MET A 364 11.83 -18.34 23.54
C MET A 364 10.86 -17.49 24.38
N GLN A 365 10.89 -17.57 25.71
CA GLN A 365 9.90 -16.90 26.57
C GLN A 365 10.20 -15.42 26.85
N VAL A 366 11.46 -14.98 26.73
CA VAL A 366 11.88 -13.64 27.19
C VAL A 366 11.45 -12.54 26.22
N THR A 367 11.67 -12.68 24.92
CA THR A 367 11.33 -11.63 23.94
C THR A 367 9.85 -11.57 23.58
N GLU A 368 9.16 -12.71 23.47
CA GLU A 368 7.71 -12.71 23.22
C GLU A 368 6.96 -12.04 24.39
N SER A 369 7.31 -12.37 25.64
CA SER A 369 6.63 -11.78 26.81
C SER A 369 6.86 -10.27 26.98
N VAL A 370 7.96 -9.72 26.45
CA VAL A 370 8.20 -8.26 26.43
C VAL A 370 7.29 -7.56 25.43
N ASN A 371 7.24 -8.02 24.16
CA ASN A 371 6.36 -7.42 23.15
C ASN A 371 4.88 -7.51 23.56
N HIS A 372 4.46 -8.62 24.18
CA HIS A 372 3.07 -8.78 24.64
C HIS A 372 2.71 -7.83 25.79
N LYS A 373 3.63 -7.62 26.74
CA LYS A 373 3.45 -6.64 27.83
C LYS A 373 3.30 -5.22 27.30
N VAL A 374 4.18 -4.79 26.38
CA VAL A 374 4.13 -3.43 25.80
C VAL A 374 2.81 -3.19 25.05
N ALA A 375 2.29 -4.19 24.33
CA ALA A 375 1.01 -4.06 23.64
C ALA A 375 -0.18 -3.95 24.60
N ILE A 376 -0.22 -4.79 25.64
CA ILE A 376 -1.27 -4.72 26.67
C ILE A 376 -1.18 -3.39 27.43
N GLU A 377 0.02 -2.94 27.80
CA GLU A 377 0.25 -1.66 28.48
C GLU A 377 -0.22 -0.46 27.62
N ALA A 378 0.11 -0.44 26.32
CA ALA A 378 -0.40 0.58 25.40
C ALA A 378 -1.93 0.58 25.30
N ILE A 379 -2.57 -0.60 25.35
CA ILE A 379 -4.04 -0.73 25.32
C ILE A 379 -4.68 -0.29 26.65
N MET A 380 -4.09 -0.63 27.79
CA MET A 380 -4.56 -0.22 29.11
C MET A 380 -4.41 1.28 29.37
N ASN A 381 -3.43 1.94 28.72
CA ASN A 381 -3.22 3.38 28.80
C ASN A 381 -4.09 4.19 27.81
N MET A 382 -4.88 3.54 26.93
CA MET A 382 -5.75 4.25 25.98
C MET A 382 -7.06 4.76 26.63
N PRO A 383 -7.58 5.93 26.23
CA PRO A 383 -8.87 6.44 26.72
C PRO A 383 -10.09 5.58 26.32
N ASP A 384 -11.13 5.56 27.15
CA ASP A 384 -12.34 4.72 26.99
C ASP A 384 -12.99 4.76 25.60
N LEU A 385 -13.12 5.94 24.98
CA LEU A 385 -13.74 6.07 23.65
C LEU A 385 -12.77 5.64 22.53
N ALA A 386 -11.46 5.78 22.74
CA ALA A 386 -10.45 5.26 21.82
C ALA A 386 -10.40 3.72 21.87
N VAL A 387 -10.52 3.10 23.05
CA VAL A 387 -10.65 1.63 23.18
C VAL A 387 -11.93 1.11 22.50
N GLN A 388 -13.04 1.83 22.59
CA GLN A 388 -14.27 1.51 21.83
C GLN A 388 -14.05 1.58 20.31
N ALA A 389 -13.37 2.61 19.81
CA ALA A 389 -13.03 2.75 18.40
C ALA A 389 -12.04 1.64 17.94
N LEU A 390 -11.09 1.26 18.79
CA LEU A 390 -10.17 0.15 18.55
C LEU A 390 -10.91 -1.18 18.42
N ALA A 391 -11.84 -1.48 19.33
CA ALA A 391 -12.61 -2.72 19.33
C ALA A 391 -13.45 -2.88 18.06
N LEU A 392 -14.15 -1.80 17.64
CA LEU A 392 -14.90 -1.77 16.38
C LEU A 392 -13.99 -1.92 15.15
N THR A 393 -12.82 -1.28 15.18
CA THR A 393 -11.81 -1.41 14.11
C THR A 393 -11.29 -2.85 14.01
N ALA A 394 -10.97 -3.48 15.13
CA ALA A 394 -10.51 -4.87 15.18
C ALA A 394 -11.58 -5.85 14.66
N ARG A 395 -12.84 -5.65 15.07
CA ARG A 395 -13.99 -6.43 14.60
C ARG A 395 -14.24 -6.27 13.09
N HIS A 396 -14.03 -5.09 12.52
CA HIS A 396 -14.06 -4.85 11.06
C HIS A 396 -12.90 -5.58 10.37
N LEU A 397 -11.66 -5.33 10.81
CA LEU A 397 -10.44 -5.88 10.21
C LEU A 397 -10.33 -7.42 10.32
N LYS A 398 -10.96 -8.05 11.31
CA LYS A 398 -11.08 -9.51 11.42
C LYS A 398 -11.76 -10.15 10.19
N GLN A 399 -12.69 -9.44 9.53
CA GLN A 399 -13.31 -9.92 8.29
C GLN A 399 -12.34 -9.95 7.08
N PHE A 400 -11.20 -9.29 7.21
CA PHE A 400 -10.15 -9.18 6.19
C PHE A 400 -8.88 -9.99 6.56
N GLY A 401 -8.83 -10.60 7.75
CA GLY A 401 -7.65 -11.32 8.26
C GLY A 401 -6.52 -10.42 8.78
N PHE A 402 -6.81 -9.14 9.10
CA PHE A 402 -5.82 -8.18 9.58
C PHE A 402 -5.82 -7.98 11.11
N ASP A 403 -6.55 -8.81 11.85
CA ASP A 403 -6.72 -8.76 13.32
C ASP A 403 -5.41 -8.94 14.11
N ARG A 404 -4.35 -9.50 13.51
CA ARG A 404 -3.01 -9.55 14.11
C ARG A 404 -2.43 -8.19 14.51
N PHE A 405 -2.96 -7.08 13.98
CA PHE A 405 -2.46 -5.74 14.29
C PHE A 405 -2.48 -5.37 15.78
N LEU A 406 -3.32 -6.01 16.60
CA LEU A 406 -3.33 -5.79 18.05
C LEU A 406 -1.99 -6.19 18.71
N CYS A 407 -1.21 -7.09 18.10
CA CYS A 407 0.15 -7.43 18.55
C CYS A 407 1.20 -6.35 18.19
N LEU A 408 0.85 -5.33 17.40
CA LEU A 408 1.74 -4.23 16.99
C LEU A 408 1.80 -3.10 18.03
N GLY A 409 1.71 -3.40 19.32
CA GLY A 409 1.58 -2.40 20.40
C GLY A 409 2.57 -1.23 20.36
N ALA A 410 3.82 -1.48 19.95
CA ALA A 410 4.85 -0.45 19.78
C ALA A 410 4.56 0.58 18.65
N SER A 411 3.57 0.32 17.79
CA SER A 411 3.12 1.20 16.71
C SER A 411 1.91 2.07 17.10
N PHE A 412 1.44 1.98 18.35
CA PHE A 412 0.28 2.73 18.83
C PHE A 412 0.75 4.08 19.39
N ARG A 413 0.34 5.18 18.73
CA ARG A 413 0.73 6.55 19.12
C ARG A 413 -0.48 7.46 19.37
N PRO A 414 -0.43 8.34 20.39
CA PRO A 414 -1.44 9.36 20.56
C PRO A 414 -1.35 10.41 19.44
N PHE A 415 -2.51 10.93 19.00
CA PHE A 415 -2.61 11.94 17.94
C PHE A 415 -2.09 13.33 18.35
N SER A 416 -2.05 13.63 19.63
CA SER A 416 -1.57 14.93 20.14
C SER A 416 -0.54 14.70 21.22
N SER A 417 0.73 14.87 20.85
CA SER A 417 1.83 15.01 21.79
C SER A 417 1.96 16.46 22.25
N ASN A 418 2.38 16.69 23.50
CA ASN A 418 2.78 18.03 23.95
C ASN A 418 4.11 18.50 23.33
N MET A 419 4.82 17.60 22.63
CA MET A 419 6.13 17.86 22.02
C MET A 419 6.02 18.38 20.57
N GLU A 420 4.82 18.53 20.03
CA GLU A 420 4.55 18.85 18.62
C GLU A 420 3.76 20.17 18.47
N MET A 421 4.07 20.92 17.41
CA MET A 421 3.40 22.17 17.05
C MET A 421 1.95 21.89 16.60
N LYS A 422 0.98 22.52 17.25
CA LYS A 422 -0.44 22.39 16.89
C LYS A 422 -0.77 23.23 15.65
N ILE A 423 -0.87 22.57 14.50
CA ILE A 423 -1.23 23.21 13.22
C ILE A 423 -2.67 22.86 12.85
N SER A 424 -3.51 23.87 12.61
CA SER A 424 -4.88 23.64 12.13
C SER A 424 -4.90 23.19 10.66
N ALA A 425 -5.90 22.42 10.26
CA ALA A 425 -6.05 21.99 8.87
C ALA A 425 -6.20 23.18 7.88
N ASN A 426 -6.91 24.24 8.29
CA ASN A 426 -6.96 25.49 7.53
C ASN A 426 -5.57 26.13 7.40
N THR A 427 -4.73 26.08 8.44
CA THR A 427 -3.34 26.56 8.36
C THR A 427 -2.53 25.76 7.34
N LEU A 428 -2.61 24.41 7.35
CA LEU A 428 -1.92 23.55 6.37
C LEU A 428 -2.33 23.86 4.92
N GLN A 429 -3.62 24.15 4.68
CA GLN A 429 -4.13 24.54 3.36
C GLN A 429 -3.70 25.95 2.96
N GLN A 430 -3.85 26.95 3.85
CA GLN A 430 -3.50 28.35 3.55
C GLN A 430 -2.00 28.58 3.37
N LEU A 431 -1.15 27.76 4.00
CA LEU A 431 0.30 27.79 3.83
C LEU A 431 0.80 26.85 2.70
N GLU A 432 -0.09 26.10 2.04
CA GLU A 432 0.24 25.19 0.91
C GLU A 432 1.29 24.13 1.29
N VAL A 433 1.17 23.60 2.52
CA VAL A 433 2.18 22.72 3.14
C VAL A 433 2.28 21.38 2.41
N LEU A 434 1.14 20.74 2.14
CA LEU A 434 1.05 19.42 1.51
C LEU A 434 0.66 19.48 0.02
N ARG A 435 -0.25 20.39 -0.32
CA ARG A 435 -0.83 20.56 -1.66
C ARG A 435 -1.03 22.05 -1.92
N ASN A 436 -0.92 22.47 -3.17
CA ASN A 436 -1.21 23.86 -3.56
C ASN A 436 -2.74 24.08 -3.68
N ASN A 437 -3.20 25.34 -3.57
CA ASN A 437 -4.63 25.67 -3.71
C ASN A 437 -5.07 25.92 -5.17
N SER A 438 -4.17 25.78 -6.16
CA SER A 438 -4.43 26.15 -7.56
C SER A 438 -4.95 24.98 -8.40
N ASP A 439 -4.31 23.82 -8.30
CA ASP A 439 -4.70 22.57 -8.97
C ASP A 439 -4.89 21.38 -8.01
N GLY A 440 -4.61 21.57 -6.72
CA GLY A 440 -4.76 20.54 -5.69
C GLY A 440 -3.67 19.47 -5.72
N THR A 441 -2.63 19.62 -6.54
CA THR A 441 -1.50 18.69 -6.57
C THR A 441 -0.49 19.00 -5.47
N GLU A 442 0.37 18.02 -5.17
CA GLU A 442 1.51 18.22 -4.28
C GLU A 442 2.63 19.07 -4.93
N SER A 443 2.57 19.29 -6.25
CA SER A 443 3.55 20.10 -6.95
C SER A 443 3.52 21.55 -6.46
N SER A 444 4.71 22.14 -6.27
CA SER A 444 4.87 23.48 -5.68
C SER A 444 4.32 23.64 -4.25
N SER A 445 4.12 22.56 -3.49
CA SER A 445 3.91 22.64 -2.03
C SER A 445 5.23 22.82 -1.26
N LEU A 446 5.15 23.12 0.04
CA LEU A 446 6.32 23.07 0.94
C LEU A 446 6.94 21.66 0.97
N LEU A 447 6.11 20.62 1.14
CA LEU A 447 6.55 19.23 1.19
C LEU A 447 7.35 18.85 -0.06
N ASN A 448 6.86 19.19 -1.26
CA ASN A 448 7.56 18.91 -2.52
C ASN A 448 8.93 19.59 -2.64
N ILE A 449 9.22 20.62 -1.84
CA ILE A 449 10.52 21.30 -1.83
C ILE A 449 11.47 20.70 -0.80
N MET A 450 10.94 20.33 0.36
CA MET A 450 11.72 19.68 1.41
C MET A 450 12.04 18.21 1.06
N ASN A 451 11.19 17.57 0.25
CA ASN A 451 11.27 16.16 -0.08
C ASN A 451 12.26 15.83 -1.21
N ASN A 452 13.50 15.59 -0.79
CA ASN A 452 14.58 15.00 -1.55
C ASN A 452 14.90 13.57 -1.02
N THR A 453 13.91 12.90 -0.41
CA THR A 453 14.07 11.52 0.10
C THR A 453 14.21 10.55 -1.06
N LEU A 454 15.00 9.49 -0.85
CA LEU A 454 15.26 8.47 -1.86
C LEU A 454 14.31 7.27 -1.72
N THR A 455 13.62 7.13 -0.60
CA THR A 455 12.76 5.98 -0.27
C THR A 455 11.30 6.38 -0.02
N ILE A 456 10.37 5.49 -0.36
CA ILE A 456 8.92 5.75 -0.21
C ILE A 456 8.52 5.93 1.27
N TYR A 457 9.15 5.17 2.18
CA TYR A 457 8.91 5.28 3.61
C TYR A 457 9.59 6.50 4.25
N GLY A 458 10.76 6.92 3.75
CA GLY A 458 11.36 8.21 4.09
C GLY A 458 10.45 9.38 3.69
N SER A 459 9.93 9.38 2.45
CA SER A 459 8.95 10.36 1.97
C SER A 459 7.70 10.44 2.86
N ARG A 460 7.16 9.28 3.30
CA ARG A 460 6.03 9.20 4.23
C ARG A 460 6.36 9.74 5.63
N LEU A 461 7.56 9.45 6.16
CA LEU A 461 8.01 10.00 7.44
C LEU A 461 8.25 11.52 7.38
N LEU A 462 8.84 12.03 6.30
CA LEU A 462 9.06 13.47 6.12
C LEU A 462 7.73 14.23 6.02
N ARG A 463 6.71 13.67 5.35
CA ARG A 463 5.34 14.20 5.36
C ARG A 463 4.79 14.35 6.78
N HIS A 464 5.04 13.36 7.65
CA HIS A 464 4.64 13.43 9.05
C HIS A 464 5.41 14.54 9.80
N TRP A 465 6.74 14.63 9.65
CA TRP A 465 7.52 15.70 10.28
C TRP A 465 7.07 17.10 9.85
N VAL A 466 6.82 17.31 8.56
CA VAL A 466 6.35 18.61 8.00
C VAL A 466 4.95 18.99 8.49
N THR A 467 4.12 18.02 8.88
CA THR A 467 2.77 18.26 9.43
C THR A 467 2.74 18.33 10.94
N HIS A 468 3.77 17.81 11.62
CA HIS A 468 3.92 17.77 13.06
C HIS A 468 5.35 18.26 13.44
N PRO A 469 5.68 19.56 13.24
CA PRO A 469 6.96 20.12 13.67
C PRO A 469 7.17 19.94 15.17
N LEU A 470 8.41 19.85 15.61
CA LEU A 470 8.77 19.68 17.02
C LEU A 470 8.68 21.00 17.79
N CYS A 471 8.48 20.92 19.09
CA CYS A 471 8.62 22.04 20.02
C CYS A 471 9.73 21.82 21.08
N ASP A 472 10.24 20.60 21.22
CA ASP A 472 11.39 20.29 22.10
C ASP A 472 12.71 20.70 21.43
N ARG A 473 13.36 21.73 22.00
CA ARG A 473 14.64 22.25 21.52
C ARG A 473 15.73 21.18 21.46
N ASN A 474 15.78 20.23 22.39
CA ASN A 474 16.83 19.19 22.39
C ASN A 474 16.67 18.26 21.19
N MET A 475 15.43 17.89 20.88
CA MET A 475 15.10 17.05 19.73
C MET A 475 15.34 17.77 18.39
N ILE A 476 15.01 19.07 18.31
CA ILE A 476 15.34 19.91 17.15
C ILE A 476 16.86 20.02 16.98
N SER A 477 17.59 20.35 18.06
CA SER A 477 19.04 20.50 18.03
C SER A 477 19.74 19.22 17.56
N ALA A 478 19.29 18.06 18.05
CA ALA A 478 19.81 16.75 17.64
C ALA A 478 19.57 16.44 16.15
N ARG A 479 18.46 16.91 15.55
CA ARG A 479 18.24 16.83 14.09
C ARG A 479 19.14 17.81 13.34
N LEU A 480 19.21 19.07 13.76
CA LEU A 480 20.07 20.09 13.14
C LEU A 480 21.55 19.68 13.16
N ASP A 481 22.04 19.06 14.22
CA ASP A 481 23.41 18.52 14.30
C ASP A 481 23.62 17.39 13.28
N ALA A 482 22.65 16.46 13.18
CA ALA A 482 22.69 15.38 12.21
C ALA A 482 22.62 15.87 10.75
N VAL A 483 21.79 16.88 10.47
CA VAL A 483 21.67 17.51 9.15
C VAL A 483 22.96 18.26 8.79
N SER A 484 23.56 18.97 9.73
CA SER A 484 24.83 19.69 9.55
C SER A 484 25.97 18.72 9.20
N GLU A 485 26.14 17.65 9.99
CA GLU A 485 27.18 16.64 9.76
C GLU A 485 27.03 15.93 8.41
N ILE A 486 25.80 15.57 8.01
CA ILE A 486 25.57 15.02 6.67
C ILE A 486 25.95 16.05 5.60
N ALA A 487 25.49 17.31 5.71
CA ALA A 487 25.77 18.35 4.71
C ALA A 487 27.26 18.66 4.55
N GLU A 488 28.03 18.65 5.64
CA GLU A 488 29.49 18.78 5.63
C GLU A 488 30.16 17.60 4.91
N SER A 489 29.76 16.37 5.23
CA SER A 489 30.29 15.15 4.60
C SER A 489 29.97 15.01 3.11
N MET A 490 28.96 15.74 2.58
CA MET A 490 28.69 15.83 1.14
C MET A 490 29.79 16.59 0.35
N GLY A 491 30.78 17.18 1.03
CA GLY A 491 31.89 17.94 0.43
C GLY A 491 31.68 19.46 0.52
N SER A 492 32.71 20.15 1.05
CA SER A 492 32.68 21.56 1.45
C SER A 492 32.38 22.57 0.33
N TYR A 493 31.67 23.66 0.66
CA TYR A 493 31.70 24.90 -0.11
C TYR A 493 32.13 26.08 0.78
N ARG A 494 33.31 26.62 0.47
CA ARG A 494 33.92 27.85 1.04
C ARG A 494 34.19 27.87 2.54
N ALA A 495 35.38 27.41 2.89
CA ALA A 495 36.26 28.29 3.65
C ALA A 495 36.60 29.51 2.74
N SER A 496 36.05 30.69 3.05
CA SER A 496 36.40 31.93 2.34
C SER A 496 36.57 33.10 3.31
N TYR A 497 37.84 33.29 3.71
CA TYR A 497 38.46 34.54 4.13
C TYR A 497 37.82 35.35 5.26
N THR A 498 38.35 35.15 6.47
CA THR A 498 39.08 36.24 7.13
C THR A 498 40.50 35.77 7.39
N VAL A 499 41.42 36.12 6.49
CA VAL A 499 42.85 36.15 6.83
C VAL A 499 43.08 37.52 7.42
N ASP A 500 43.19 37.58 8.74
CA ASP A 500 44.04 38.55 9.43
C ASP A 500 44.49 37.92 10.77
N GLU A 501 45.80 37.68 10.82
CA GLU A 501 46.68 37.58 11.99
C GLU A 501 46.36 36.60 13.14
N LEU A 502 47.21 35.56 13.21
CA LEU A 502 47.72 34.89 14.42
C LEU A 502 46.74 34.00 15.23
N ASP A 503 46.74 32.70 14.90
CA ASP A 503 47.33 31.68 15.82
C ASP A 503 47.62 30.38 15.05
N GLU A 504 48.70 29.68 15.43
CA GLU A 504 49.00 28.32 14.94
C GLU A 504 48.23 27.29 15.79
N GLU A 505 48.03 26.06 15.27
CA GLU A 505 47.24 24.96 15.89
C GLU A 505 45.70 25.03 15.76
N ALA A 506 45.20 24.94 14.52
CA ALA A 506 43.85 24.40 14.26
C ALA A 506 43.95 23.22 13.27
N ASP A 507 43.93 21.99 13.82
CA ASP A 507 44.06 20.76 13.05
C ASP A 507 42.76 20.47 12.27
N VAL A 508 42.71 20.88 10.99
CA VAL A 508 41.53 20.77 10.13
C VAL A 508 41.29 19.30 9.75
N THR A 509 40.59 18.59 10.62
CA THR A 509 40.18 17.20 10.41
C THR A 509 39.17 17.11 9.27
N ILE A 510 39.65 16.69 8.09
CA ILE A 510 38.82 16.42 6.92
C ILE A 510 37.88 15.25 7.23
N VAL A 511 36.59 15.53 7.42
CA VAL A 511 35.53 14.51 7.51
C VAL A 511 35.55 13.67 6.22
N GLN A 512 35.66 12.35 6.37
CA GLN A 512 35.91 11.46 5.22
C GLN A 512 34.71 11.44 4.24
N PRO A 513 34.94 11.56 2.92
CA PRO A 513 33.90 11.41 1.89
C PRO A 513 33.14 10.07 1.93
N ASP A 514 33.72 9.06 2.59
CA ASP A 514 33.22 7.69 2.63
C ASP A 514 31.86 7.55 3.34
N PHE A 515 31.57 8.37 4.37
CA PHE A 515 30.30 8.30 5.11
C PHE A 515 29.10 8.66 4.22
N TYR A 516 29.13 9.85 3.60
CA TYR A 516 28.06 10.29 2.69
C TYR A 516 27.92 9.34 1.50
N HIS A 517 29.04 8.92 0.90
CA HIS A 517 29.00 7.98 -0.23
C HIS A 517 28.36 6.64 0.15
N LEU A 518 28.64 6.10 1.33
CA LEU A 518 28.00 4.88 1.81
C LEU A 518 26.50 5.10 2.08
N LEU A 519 26.13 6.15 2.82
CA LEU A 519 24.74 6.47 3.16
C LEU A 519 23.90 6.68 1.90
N SER A 520 24.37 7.53 0.98
CA SER A 520 23.73 7.80 -0.31
C SER A 520 23.60 6.55 -1.17
N THR A 521 24.61 5.66 -1.17
CA THR A 521 24.55 4.37 -1.88
C THR A 521 23.49 3.44 -1.28
N VAL A 522 23.43 3.32 0.05
CA VAL A 522 22.41 2.52 0.75
C VAL A 522 21.01 3.04 0.44
N LEU A 523 20.77 4.34 0.62
CA LEU A 523 19.47 4.96 0.35
C LEU A 523 19.07 4.87 -1.13
N THR A 524 20.00 5.04 -2.07
CA THR A 524 19.75 4.88 -3.51
C THR A 524 19.37 3.44 -3.90
N ILE A 525 19.98 2.44 -3.26
CA ILE A 525 19.65 1.03 -3.49
C ILE A 525 18.30 0.70 -2.85
N LEU A 526 18.03 1.23 -1.66
CA LEU A 526 16.73 1.10 -0.99
C LEU A 526 15.59 1.75 -1.76
N GLY A 527 15.83 2.91 -2.39
CA GLY A 527 14.88 3.59 -3.28
C GLY A 527 14.53 2.83 -4.56
N ARG A 528 15.36 1.85 -4.95
CA ARG A 528 15.11 0.91 -6.07
C ARG A 528 14.63 -0.46 -5.60
N SER A 529 14.49 -0.66 -4.30
CA SER A 529 13.98 -1.87 -3.67
C SER A 529 12.48 -1.71 -3.39
N PRO A 530 11.70 -2.79 -3.21
CA PRO A 530 10.30 -2.65 -2.80
C PRO A 530 10.19 -1.89 -1.47
N ASP A 531 9.03 -1.27 -1.22
CA ASP A 531 8.75 -0.56 0.03
C ASP A 531 8.90 -1.51 1.23
N ILE A 532 10.06 -1.49 1.88
CA ILE A 532 10.42 -2.45 2.94
C ILE A 532 9.53 -2.28 4.18
N GLN A 533 8.96 -1.10 4.44
CA GLN A 533 8.05 -0.89 5.56
C GLN A 533 6.70 -1.58 5.31
N ARG A 534 6.15 -1.43 4.09
CA ARG A 534 4.96 -2.19 3.68
C ARG A 534 5.29 -3.68 3.61
N GLY A 535 6.48 -4.02 3.12
CA GLY A 535 7.01 -5.39 3.05
C GLY A 535 7.01 -6.12 4.39
N ILE A 536 7.69 -5.61 5.43
CA ILE A 536 7.73 -6.27 6.74
C ILE A 536 6.34 -6.40 7.38
N THR A 537 5.43 -5.46 7.09
CA THR A 537 4.05 -5.46 7.60
C THR A 537 3.20 -6.51 6.88
N ARG A 538 3.40 -6.74 5.57
CA ARG A 538 2.78 -7.88 4.87
C ARG A 538 3.33 -9.22 5.31
N ILE A 539 4.63 -9.31 5.60
CA ILE A 539 5.24 -10.52 6.18
C ILE A 539 4.56 -10.83 7.52
N PHE A 540 4.38 -9.82 8.38
CA PHE A 540 3.64 -9.92 9.63
C PHE A 540 2.16 -10.31 9.44
N HIS A 541 1.46 -9.78 8.44
CA HIS A 541 0.08 -10.18 8.14
C HIS A 541 -0.05 -11.51 7.37
N GLN A 542 1.06 -12.23 7.13
CA GLN A 542 1.12 -13.47 6.31
C GLN A 542 0.67 -13.27 4.84
N THR A 543 0.65 -12.03 4.35
CA THR A 543 0.25 -11.67 2.99
C THR A 543 1.45 -11.44 2.06
N ALA A 544 2.68 -11.53 2.55
CA ALA A 544 3.86 -11.36 1.70
C ALA A 544 4.07 -12.56 0.76
N SER A 545 4.33 -12.27 -0.52
CA SER A 545 4.76 -13.29 -1.48
C SER A 545 6.23 -13.72 -1.24
N ALA A 546 6.61 -14.93 -1.65
CA ALA A 546 7.97 -15.43 -1.45
C ALA A 546 9.07 -14.57 -2.12
N SER A 547 8.78 -13.98 -3.28
CA SER A 547 9.68 -13.06 -3.97
C SER A 547 9.82 -11.72 -3.25
N GLU A 548 8.71 -11.17 -2.73
CA GLU A 548 8.68 -9.97 -1.90
C GLU A 548 9.44 -10.16 -0.59
N PHE A 549 9.19 -11.27 0.13
CA PHE A 549 9.91 -11.62 1.35
C PHE A 549 11.43 -11.59 1.13
N ILE A 550 11.91 -12.28 0.10
CA ILE A 550 13.35 -12.33 -0.19
C ILE A 550 13.88 -10.94 -0.59
N ALA A 551 13.13 -10.15 -1.36
CA ALA A 551 13.56 -8.81 -1.74
C ALA A 551 13.68 -7.87 -0.52
N VAL A 552 12.68 -7.87 0.37
CA VAL A 552 12.62 -7.03 1.59
C VAL A 552 13.73 -7.42 2.57
N ILE A 553 13.84 -8.71 2.92
CA ILE A 553 14.85 -9.18 3.88
C ILE A 553 16.28 -9.06 3.29
N GLN A 554 16.46 -9.20 1.97
CA GLN A 554 17.75 -8.97 1.33
C GLN A 554 18.13 -7.48 1.29
N ALA A 555 17.17 -6.57 1.10
CA ALA A 555 17.41 -5.13 1.18
C ALA A 555 17.84 -4.70 2.59
N LEU A 556 17.18 -5.22 3.62
CA LEU A 556 17.54 -5.00 5.03
C LEU A 556 18.93 -5.59 5.36
N LEU A 557 19.20 -6.84 4.96
CA LEU A 557 20.51 -7.47 5.15
C LEU A 557 21.64 -6.72 4.45
N PHE A 558 21.39 -6.20 3.23
CA PHE A 558 22.36 -5.41 2.50
C PHE A 558 22.67 -4.11 3.23
N SER A 559 21.63 -3.36 3.62
CA SER A 559 21.75 -2.05 4.25
C SER A 559 22.46 -2.14 5.60
N GLY A 560 22.06 -3.06 6.47
CA GLY A 560 22.74 -3.31 7.74
C GLY A 560 24.22 -3.66 7.55
N LYS A 561 24.55 -4.53 6.59
CA LYS A 561 25.96 -4.90 6.27
C LYS A 561 26.78 -3.78 5.63
N GLN A 562 26.16 -2.84 4.94
CA GLN A 562 26.88 -1.64 4.48
C GLN A 562 27.16 -0.73 5.67
N LEU A 563 26.13 -0.41 6.47
CA LEU A 563 26.24 0.48 7.63
C LEU A 563 27.21 -0.04 8.71
N GLN A 564 27.31 -1.35 8.90
CA GLN A 564 28.34 -1.97 9.77
C GLN A 564 29.79 -1.63 9.39
N ARG A 565 30.06 -1.15 8.17
CA ARG A 565 31.40 -0.73 7.72
C ARG A 565 31.84 0.62 8.26
N LEU A 566 30.95 1.36 8.94
CA LEU A 566 31.25 2.66 9.51
C LEU A 566 31.98 2.57 10.87
N GLU A 567 32.26 1.36 11.38
CA GLU A 567 33.08 1.10 12.57
C GLU A 567 32.76 2.03 13.76
N ILE A 568 31.46 2.14 14.10
CA ILE A 568 30.98 2.92 15.25
C ILE A 568 31.13 2.06 16.51
N GLU A 569 32.05 2.44 17.40
CA GLU A 569 32.24 1.77 18.68
C GLU A 569 31.16 2.13 19.72
N GLU A 570 30.79 1.15 20.55
CA GLU A 570 29.87 1.32 21.70
C GLU A 570 30.62 1.87 22.93
N GLU A 571 30.85 3.20 22.98
CA GLU A 571 31.16 4.10 24.13
C GLU A 571 32.03 3.62 25.33
N ASN A 572 32.76 2.50 25.25
CA ASN A 572 33.37 1.81 26.41
C ASN A 572 34.90 1.70 26.43
N ASN A 573 35.65 2.39 25.55
CA ASN A 573 37.12 2.47 25.68
C ASN A 573 37.67 3.87 25.36
N GLU A 574 38.43 4.43 26.29
CA GLU A 574 39.25 5.61 26.06
C GLU A 574 40.49 5.24 25.22
N GLY A 575 40.43 5.40 23.90
CA GLY A 575 41.56 5.08 23.03
C GLY A 575 41.48 5.62 21.60
N VAL A 576 42.13 6.75 21.35
CA VAL A 576 42.49 7.28 20.01
C VAL A 576 41.32 7.62 19.07
N ARG A 577 40.89 8.88 19.11
CA ARG A 577 39.89 9.46 18.20
C ARG A 577 40.48 9.68 16.80
N THR A 578 39.97 9.00 15.78
CA THR A 578 39.89 9.50 14.38
C THR A 578 39.11 8.49 13.50
N LYS A 579 37.83 8.76 13.21
CA LYS A 579 36.98 8.23 12.09
C LYS A 579 35.45 8.29 12.31
N ALA A 580 34.97 8.47 13.54
CA ALA A 580 33.56 8.21 13.89
C ALA A 580 32.58 9.38 13.63
N VAL A 581 31.31 9.00 13.41
CA VAL A 581 30.13 9.87 13.32
C VAL A 581 29.88 10.63 14.64
N GLN A 582 29.74 11.95 14.58
CA GLN A 582 29.73 12.85 15.74
C GLN A 582 28.34 13.08 16.36
N SER A 583 27.28 13.12 15.57
CA SER A 583 25.91 13.29 16.04
C SER A 583 25.44 12.05 16.80
N VAL A 584 24.96 12.27 18.04
CA VAL A 584 24.36 11.22 18.89
C VAL A 584 23.16 10.57 18.19
N LEU A 585 22.36 11.37 17.48
CA LEU A 585 21.22 10.89 16.72
C LEU A 585 21.65 9.98 15.57
N LEU A 586 22.65 10.39 14.76
CA LEU A 586 23.15 9.57 13.66
C LEU A 586 23.77 8.26 14.17
N ARG A 587 24.60 8.29 15.22
CA ARG A 587 25.15 7.06 15.82
C ARG A 587 24.03 6.10 16.23
N LYS A 588 23.03 6.58 16.98
CA LYS A 588 21.90 5.75 17.43
C LYS A 588 21.11 5.14 16.27
N LEU A 589 20.84 5.92 15.22
CA LEU A 589 20.12 5.46 14.03
C LEU A 589 20.91 4.41 13.25
N ILE A 590 22.21 4.66 13.02
CA ILE A 590 23.09 3.73 12.29
C ILE A 590 23.22 2.43 13.08
N LEU A 591 23.50 2.47 14.38
CA LEU A 591 23.57 1.28 15.24
C LEU A 591 22.26 0.48 15.25
N THR A 592 21.10 1.16 15.31
CA THR A 592 19.79 0.51 15.22
C THR A 592 19.56 -0.19 13.87
N ALA A 593 19.86 0.48 12.76
CA ALA A 593 19.72 -0.08 11.40
C ALA A 593 20.76 -1.16 11.06
N SER A 594 21.90 -1.16 11.76
CA SER A 594 23.05 -2.05 11.54
C SER A 594 23.24 -3.13 12.61
N SER A 595 22.26 -3.27 13.52
CA SER A 595 22.27 -4.21 14.64
C SER A 595 22.67 -5.63 14.20
N SER A 596 23.54 -6.25 15.01
CA SER A 596 24.01 -7.62 14.79
C SER A 596 22.86 -8.64 14.85
N SER A 597 21.82 -8.39 15.66
CA SER A 597 20.62 -9.23 15.71
C SER A 597 19.85 -9.19 14.38
N VAL A 598 19.57 -7.99 13.86
CA VAL A 598 18.85 -7.76 12.60
C VAL A 598 19.60 -8.39 11.42
N VAL A 599 20.90 -8.16 11.33
CA VAL A 599 21.76 -8.72 10.27
C VAL A 599 21.87 -10.25 10.37
N GLY A 600 22.01 -10.80 11.59
CA GLY A 600 22.06 -12.23 11.83
C GLY A 600 20.73 -12.94 11.52
N ASN A 601 19.62 -12.39 12.02
CA ASN A 601 18.26 -12.90 11.80
C ASN A 601 17.88 -12.84 10.31
N ALA A 602 18.19 -11.74 9.61
CA ALA A 602 17.95 -11.63 8.16
C ALA A 602 18.76 -12.67 7.36
N ALA A 603 20.03 -12.89 7.72
CA ALA A 603 20.85 -13.92 7.08
C ALA A 603 20.32 -15.35 7.36
N LYS A 604 19.88 -15.63 8.59
CA LYS A 604 19.27 -16.92 9.00
C LYS A 604 17.94 -17.18 8.28
N LEU A 605 17.09 -16.18 8.11
CA LEU A 605 15.84 -16.32 7.37
C LEU A 605 16.11 -16.61 5.88
N LEU A 606 17.01 -15.84 5.26
CA LEU A 606 17.35 -16.02 3.84
C LEU A 606 18.08 -17.34 3.53
N SER A 607 18.80 -17.94 4.47
CA SER A 607 19.47 -19.24 4.24
C SER A 607 18.52 -20.44 4.26
N THR A 608 17.29 -20.27 4.77
CA THR A 608 16.26 -21.33 4.74
C THR A 608 15.47 -21.42 3.43
N LEU A 609 15.61 -20.43 2.54
CA LEU A 609 14.82 -20.29 1.31
C LEU A 609 15.67 -20.30 0.04
N ASN A 610 15.15 -20.91 -1.02
CA ASN A 610 15.74 -20.90 -2.35
C ASN A 610 15.34 -19.62 -3.12
N LYS A 611 16.32 -18.74 -3.35
CA LYS A 611 16.13 -17.45 -4.03
C LYS A 611 15.59 -17.56 -5.46
N GLU A 612 15.98 -18.58 -6.21
CA GLU A 612 15.53 -18.72 -7.61
C GLU A 612 14.13 -19.32 -7.71
N ALA A 613 13.78 -20.25 -6.79
CA ALA A 613 12.41 -20.77 -6.69
C ALA A 613 11.42 -19.66 -6.30
N ALA A 614 11.79 -18.80 -5.35
CA ALA A 614 10.97 -17.66 -4.92
C ALA A 614 10.67 -16.68 -6.06
N LYS A 615 11.68 -16.28 -6.85
CA LYS A 615 11.50 -15.40 -8.03
C LYS A 615 10.54 -15.98 -9.07
N GLN A 616 10.50 -17.31 -9.21
CA GLN A 616 9.64 -18.02 -10.15
C GLN A 616 8.24 -18.29 -9.60
N GLY A 617 7.96 -17.99 -8.32
CA GLY A 617 6.72 -18.39 -7.65
C GLY A 617 6.59 -19.90 -7.43
N ASN A 618 7.71 -20.64 -7.46
CA ASN A 618 7.73 -22.10 -7.36
C ASN A 618 7.77 -22.54 -5.89
N LEU A 619 6.60 -22.52 -5.25
CA LEU A 619 6.42 -22.87 -3.84
C LEU A 619 6.93 -24.28 -3.46
N PRO A 620 6.73 -25.35 -4.27
CA PRO A 620 7.26 -26.69 -3.99
C PRO A 620 8.78 -26.76 -3.77
N ASN A 621 9.54 -25.87 -4.42
CA ASN A 621 11.00 -25.83 -4.37
C ASN A 621 11.54 -24.67 -3.52
N LEU A 622 10.68 -23.97 -2.77
CA LEU A 622 11.05 -22.80 -2.00
C LEU A 622 11.92 -23.14 -0.77
N PHE A 623 11.61 -24.23 -0.07
CA PHE A 623 12.25 -24.57 1.20
C PHE A 623 13.54 -25.38 1.02
N VAL A 624 14.58 -25.00 1.75
CA VAL A 624 15.86 -25.72 1.80
C VAL A 624 15.76 -26.88 2.80
N VAL A 625 15.39 -28.05 2.30
CA VAL A 625 15.08 -29.25 3.11
C VAL A 625 16.28 -29.86 3.84
N SER A 626 17.52 -29.57 3.41
CA SER A 626 18.75 -30.07 4.06
C SER A 626 18.89 -29.70 5.54
N ASN A 627 18.16 -28.68 6.00
CA ASN A 627 18.31 -28.11 7.33
C ASN A 627 17.35 -28.72 8.36
N GLY A 628 16.58 -29.76 8.01
CA GLY A 628 15.70 -30.51 8.92
C GLY A 628 14.43 -29.79 9.41
N ARG A 629 14.36 -28.46 9.31
CA ARG A 629 13.26 -27.61 9.83
C ARG A 629 11.88 -27.87 9.19
N PHE A 630 11.81 -28.49 8.02
CA PHE A 630 10.55 -28.73 7.30
C PHE A 630 10.36 -30.23 6.97
N PRO A 631 10.15 -31.09 7.98
CA PRO A 631 10.09 -32.54 7.80
C PRO A 631 8.86 -32.99 6.98
N GLU A 632 7.77 -32.23 7.00
CA GLU A 632 6.56 -32.54 6.22
C GLU A 632 6.75 -32.28 4.74
N VAL A 633 7.32 -31.13 4.38
CA VAL A 633 7.73 -30.79 3.00
C VAL A 633 8.69 -31.86 2.46
N ALA A 634 9.65 -32.30 3.28
CA ALA A 634 10.59 -33.37 2.91
C ALA A 634 9.88 -34.70 2.57
N LYS A 635 8.88 -35.10 3.37
CA LYS A 635 8.07 -36.31 3.14
C LYS A 635 7.24 -36.17 1.85
N ALA A 636 6.59 -35.02 1.64
CA ALA A 636 5.76 -34.77 0.47
C ALA A 636 6.60 -34.72 -0.83
N GLN A 637 7.76 -34.05 -0.82
CA GLN A 637 8.70 -34.07 -1.96
C GLN A 637 9.15 -35.49 -2.30
N LYS A 638 9.45 -36.32 -1.27
CA LYS A 638 9.80 -37.73 -1.48
C LYS A 638 8.64 -38.55 -2.05
N ALA A 639 7.40 -38.27 -1.67
CA ALA A 639 6.21 -38.92 -2.25
C ALA A 639 6.05 -38.57 -3.74
N VAL A 640 6.21 -37.30 -4.12
CA VAL A 640 6.21 -36.85 -5.53
C VAL A 640 7.35 -37.49 -6.31
N GLN A 641 8.55 -37.59 -5.73
CA GLN A 641 9.68 -38.27 -6.36
C GLN A 641 9.36 -39.76 -6.63
N LEU A 642 8.85 -40.48 -5.63
CA LEU A 642 8.47 -41.90 -5.77
C LEU A 642 7.38 -42.10 -6.84
N ALA A 643 6.37 -41.23 -6.90
CA ALA A 643 5.33 -41.28 -7.94
C ALA A 643 5.91 -41.01 -9.35
N THR A 644 6.89 -40.12 -9.45
CA THR A 644 7.61 -39.82 -10.70
C THR A 644 8.46 -41.01 -11.16
N GLU A 645 9.23 -41.61 -10.24
CA GLU A 645 10.03 -42.82 -10.51
C GLU A 645 9.15 -44.01 -10.93
N GLN A 646 7.96 -44.16 -10.34
CA GLN A 646 6.97 -45.15 -10.74
C GLN A 646 6.45 -44.89 -12.17
N LEU A 647 6.05 -43.66 -12.49
CA LEU A 647 5.62 -43.26 -13.83
C LEU A 647 6.72 -43.49 -14.89
N ASP A 648 7.95 -43.08 -14.61
CA ASP A 648 9.11 -43.28 -15.49
C ASP A 648 9.44 -44.77 -15.66
N SER A 649 9.24 -45.60 -14.64
CA SER A 649 9.46 -47.06 -14.75
C SER A 649 8.58 -47.72 -15.81
N LEU A 650 7.37 -47.20 -16.06
CA LEU A 650 6.43 -47.73 -17.04
C LEU A 650 6.97 -47.65 -18.48
N ILE A 651 7.80 -46.66 -18.84
CA ILE A 651 8.37 -46.60 -20.20
C ILE A 651 9.22 -47.84 -20.49
N ASN A 652 9.89 -48.39 -19.49
CA ASN A 652 10.73 -49.57 -19.63
C ASN A 652 9.90 -50.87 -19.77
N LEU A 653 8.68 -50.88 -19.23
CA LEU A 653 7.70 -51.94 -19.48
C LEU A 653 7.23 -51.88 -20.94
N TYR A 654 6.80 -50.71 -21.43
CA TYR A 654 6.32 -50.57 -22.81
C TYR A 654 7.43 -50.76 -23.87
N ARG A 655 8.68 -50.36 -23.58
CA ARG A 655 9.86 -50.68 -24.42
C ARG A 655 10.01 -52.20 -24.63
N LYS A 656 9.78 -53.00 -23.59
CA LYS A 656 9.80 -54.47 -23.66
C LYS A 656 8.56 -55.02 -24.39
N GLN A 657 7.36 -54.52 -24.07
CA GLN A 657 6.10 -55.00 -24.62
C GLN A 657 5.93 -54.72 -26.13
N LEU A 658 6.41 -53.56 -26.60
CA LEU A 658 6.32 -53.13 -28.00
C LEU A 658 7.59 -53.44 -28.81
N GLY A 659 8.64 -53.97 -28.19
CA GLY A 659 9.93 -54.29 -28.84
C GLY A 659 10.75 -53.07 -29.31
N MET A 660 10.35 -51.85 -28.94
CA MET A 660 10.99 -50.61 -29.37
C MET A 660 11.92 -50.05 -28.30
N ARG A 661 13.24 -50.07 -28.55
CA ARG A 661 14.25 -49.63 -27.57
C ARG A 661 14.28 -48.11 -27.35
N ASN A 662 13.95 -47.33 -28.38
CA ASN A 662 14.02 -45.86 -28.36
C ASN A 662 12.66 -45.20 -28.05
N LEU A 663 11.75 -45.91 -27.37
CA LEU A 663 10.46 -45.35 -26.97
C LEU A 663 10.64 -44.38 -25.80
N GLU A 664 10.09 -43.18 -25.91
CA GLU A 664 10.12 -42.15 -24.88
C GLU A 664 8.74 -41.50 -24.74
N PHE A 665 8.50 -40.91 -23.57
CA PHE A 665 7.28 -40.14 -23.31
C PHE A 665 7.32 -38.80 -24.04
N VAL A 666 6.30 -38.51 -24.84
CA VAL A 666 6.20 -37.27 -25.62
C VAL A 666 5.20 -36.32 -24.95
N SER A 667 5.48 -35.02 -24.95
CA SER A 667 4.54 -33.99 -24.51
C SER A 667 4.08 -33.14 -25.70
N VAL A 668 2.77 -33.01 -25.91
CA VAL A 668 2.20 -32.28 -27.05
C VAL A 668 1.00 -31.45 -26.60
N SER A 669 1.02 -30.15 -26.94
CA SER A 669 -0.10 -29.22 -26.69
C SER A 669 -0.58 -29.15 -25.22
N GLY A 670 0.34 -29.36 -24.27
CA GLY A 670 0.06 -29.33 -22.84
C GLY A 670 -0.30 -30.70 -22.23
N THR A 671 -0.60 -31.72 -23.03
CA THR A 671 -0.74 -33.10 -22.55
C THR A 671 0.64 -33.76 -22.50
N THR A 672 1.01 -34.29 -21.34
CA THR A 672 2.33 -34.92 -21.09
C THR A 672 2.23 -36.44 -21.08
N HIS A 673 3.37 -37.12 -21.17
CA HIS A 673 3.49 -38.59 -21.06
C HIS A 673 2.68 -39.41 -22.09
N LEU A 674 2.56 -38.88 -23.31
CA LEU A 674 1.96 -39.57 -24.46
C LEU A 674 2.91 -40.62 -25.03
N ILE A 675 2.36 -41.78 -25.43
CA ILE A 675 3.08 -42.76 -26.25
C ILE A 675 2.70 -42.55 -27.72
N GLU A 676 3.66 -42.14 -28.55
CA GLU A 676 3.45 -41.89 -29.99
C GLU A 676 3.89 -43.10 -30.84
N LEU A 677 2.96 -43.68 -31.60
CA LEU A 677 3.15 -44.93 -32.35
C LEU A 677 2.76 -44.77 -33.83
N PRO A 678 3.46 -45.47 -34.76
CA PRO A 678 3.02 -45.59 -36.15
C PRO A 678 1.65 -46.26 -36.29
N LEU A 679 0.93 -45.93 -37.36
CA LEU A 679 -0.41 -46.45 -37.68
C LEU A 679 -0.52 -47.98 -37.75
N GLU A 680 0.60 -48.66 -38.00
CA GLU A 680 0.66 -50.11 -38.23
C GLU A 680 0.86 -50.92 -36.92
N VAL A 681 1.17 -50.26 -35.80
CA VAL A 681 1.43 -50.92 -34.52
C VAL A 681 0.12 -51.25 -33.81
N LYS A 682 -0.11 -52.54 -33.53
CA LYS A 682 -1.26 -52.99 -32.72
C LYS A 682 -1.04 -52.63 -31.25
N VAL A 683 -1.99 -51.91 -30.66
CA VAL A 683 -2.02 -51.55 -29.24
C VAL A 683 -3.05 -52.36 -28.46
N PRO A 684 -2.89 -52.52 -27.14
CA PRO A 684 -3.93 -53.06 -26.26
C PRO A 684 -5.25 -52.27 -26.31
N LEU A 685 -6.38 -52.95 -26.10
CA LEU A 685 -7.72 -52.35 -26.15
C LEU A 685 -8.02 -51.36 -25.01
N ASN A 686 -7.27 -51.41 -23.91
CA ASN A 686 -7.41 -50.50 -22.77
C ASN A 686 -6.67 -49.15 -22.96
N TRP A 687 -6.11 -48.88 -24.13
CA TRP A 687 -5.38 -47.64 -24.42
C TRP A 687 -6.30 -46.55 -24.99
N VAL A 688 -6.31 -45.38 -24.34
CA VAL A 688 -7.11 -44.24 -24.75
C VAL A 688 -6.39 -43.45 -25.84
N LYS A 689 -7.02 -43.29 -27.01
CA LYS A 689 -6.50 -42.45 -28.10
C LYS A 689 -6.76 -40.97 -27.80
N VAL A 690 -5.69 -40.18 -27.64
CA VAL A 690 -5.80 -38.73 -27.34
C VAL A 690 -5.74 -37.88 -28.61
N ASN A 691 -4.80 -38.16 -29.52
CA ASN A 691 -4.63 -37.38 -30.75
C ASN A 691 -4.04 -38.27 -31.86
N SER A 692 -4.21 -37.88 -33.13
CA SER A 692 -3.55 -38.54 -34.26
C SER A 692 -3.14 -37.55 -35.34
N THR A 693 -1.92 -37.70 -35.83
CA THR A 693 -1.41 -37.03 -37.03
C THR A 693 -1.56 -37.95 -38.25
N LYS A 694 -1.17 -37.47 -39.43
CA LYS A 694 -1.19 -38.28 -40.67
C LYS A 694 -0.22 -39.47 -40.69
N LYS A 695 0.70 -39.58 -39.72
CA LYS A 695 1.72 -40.65 -39.65
C LYS A 695 1.70 -41.44 -38.35
N MET A 696 1.36 -40.78 -37.22
CA MET A 696 1.46 -41.35 -35.88
C MET A 696 0.16 -41.13 -35.09
N ILE A 697 -0.22 -42.10 -34.26
CA ILE A 697 -1.30 -41.98 -33.26
C ILE A 697 -0.66 -41.87 -31.87
N ARG A 698 -1.26 -41.05 -30.99
CA ARG A 698 -0.83 -40.86 -29.60
C ARG A 698 -1.85 -41.45 -28.64
N TYR A 699 -1.37 -42.26 -27.72
CA TYR A 699 -2.17 -42.98 -26.75
C TYR A 699 -1.75 -42.68 -25.32
N HIS A 700 -2.72 -42.78 -24.41
CA HIS A 700 -2.48 -42.99 -22.98
C HIS A 700 -2.87 -44.42 -22.61
N PRO A 701 -1.92 -45.26 -22.17
CA PRO A 701 -2.23 -46.50 -21.47
C PRO A 701 -3.03 -46.23 -20.19
N ALA A 702 -3.86 -47.19 -19.78
CA ALA A 702 -4.63 -47.08 -18.54
C ALA A 702 -3.72 -46.96 -17.30
N GLU A 703 -2.59 -47.67 -17.30
CA GLU A 703 -1.63 -47.68 -16.18
C GLU A 703 -0.90 -46.32 -16.06
N VAL A 704 -0.61 -45.69 -17.20
CA VAL A 704 -0.04 -44.33 -17.26
C VAL A 704 -1.03 -43.29 -16.78
N LEU A 705 -2.33 -43.42 -17.10
CA LEU A 705 -3.36 -42.53 -16.56
C LEU A 705 -3.44 -42.63 -15.03
N THR A 706 -3.48 -43.85 -14.47
CA THR A 706 -3.50 -44.01 -13.01
C THR A 706 -2.24 -43.48 -12.31
N ALA A 707 -1.06 -43.62 -12.94
CA ALA A 707 0.19 -43.07 -12.40
C ALA A 707 0.25 -41.53 -12.52
N LEU A 708 -0.29 -40.95 -13.60
CA LEU A 708 -0.45 -39.50 -13.75
C LEU A 708 -1.44 -38.92 -12.75
N ASP A 709 -2.56 -39.60 -12.50
CA ASP A 709 -3.55 -39.18 -11.52
C ASP A 709 -2.95 -39.19 -10.11
N GLN A 710 -2.21 -40.25 -9.74
CA GLN A 710 -1.46 -40.33 -8.47
C GLN A 710 -0.37 -39.26 -8.35
N LEU A 711 0.40 -39.02 -9.42
CA LEU A 711 1.40 -37.95 -9.45
C LEU A 711 0.74 -36.56 -9.33
N SER A 712 -0.43 -36.35 -9.94
CA SER A 712 -1.16 -35.10 -9.80
C SER A 712 -1.66 -34.88 -8.38
N LEU A 713 -2.19 -35.93 -7.72
CA LEU A 713 -2.60 -35.89 -6.32
C LEU A 713 -1.41 -35.57 -5.41
N ALA A 714 -0.28 -36.27 -5.56
CA ALA A 714 0.91 -36.04 -4.74
C ALA A 714 1.50 -34.62 -4.92
N ASN A 715 1.44 -34.03 -6.12
CA ASN A 715 1.85 -32.64 -6.36
C ASN A 715 0.91 -31.63 -5.69
N GLU A 716 -0.40 -31.89 -5.71
CA GLU A 716 -1.41 -31.05 -5.05
C GLU A 716 -1.31 -31.14 -3.51
N GLU A 717 -1.07 -32.34 -2.96
CA GLU A 717 -0.76 -32.53 -1.54
C GLU A 717 0.54 -31.78 -1.15
N LEU A 718 1.59 -31.87 -1.97
CA LEU A 718 2.82 -31.10 -1.76
C LEU A 718 2.57 -29.58 -1.80
N MET A 719 1.72 -29.09 -2.70
CA MET A 719 1.33 -27.68 -2.74
C MET A 719 0.65 -27.23 -1.45
N VAL A 720 -0.31 -28.03 -0.94
CA VAL A 720 -1.01 -27.74 0.33
C VAL A 720 -0.04 -27.73 1.51
N VAL A 721 0.83 -28.73 1.63
CA VAL A 721 1.84 -28.81 2.70
C VAL A 721 2.83 -27.64 2.61
N CYS A 722 3.29 -27.27 1.42
CA CYS A 722 4.17 -26.12 1.25
C CYS A 722 3.49 -24.77 1.53
N GLN A 723 2.18 -24.63 1.27
CA GLN A 723 1.43 -23.43 1.63
C GLN A 723 1.24 -23.32 3.15
N ALA A 724 0.92 -24.42 3.83
CA ALA A 724 0.87 -24.46 5.30
C ALA A 724 2.24 -24.13 5.93
N ALA A 725 3.32 -24.71 5.38
CA ALA A 725 4.68 -24.41 5.81
C ALA A 725 5.07 -22.94 5.57
N TRP A 726 4.61 -22.33 4.47
CA TRP A 726 4.82 -20.90 4.18
C TRP A 726 4.08 -20.00 5.16
N SER A 727 2.80 -20.26 5.43
CA SER A 727 2.02 -19.53 6.44
C SER A 727 2.66 -19.63 7.83
N SER A 728 3.12 -20.82 8.23
CA SER A 728 3.84 -20.98 9.50
C SER A 728 5.18 -20.25 9.51
N PHE A 729 5.94 -20.28 8.42
CA PHE A 729 7.21 -19.55 8.31
C PHE A 729 7.03 -18.02 8.37
N LEU A 730 5.97 -17.48 7.76
CA LEU A 730 5.60 -16.07 7.91
C LEU A 730 5.09 -15.76 9.32
N ARG A 731 4.37 -16.68 9.96
CA ARG A 731 3.95 -16.54 11.36
C ARG A 731 5.14 -16.45 12.32
N ASP A 732 6.18 -17.27 12.13
CA ASP A 732 7.43 -17.24 12.90
C ASP A 732 8.15 -15.88 12.83
N PHE A 733 7.88 -15.06 11.79
CA PHE A 733 8.49 -13.72 11.65
C PHE A 733 8.02 -12.73 12.72
N GLU A 734 6.86 -12.95 13.35
CA GLU A 734 6.31 -12.10 14.43
C GLU A 734 7.35 -11.79 15.52
N ARG A 735 8.17 -12.78 15.87
CA ARG A 735 9.23 -12.70 16.89
C ARG A 735 10.30 -11.65 16.58
N TYR A 736 10.54 -11.36 15.31
CA TYR A 736 11.56 -10.43 14.85
C TYR A 736 10.98 -9.08 14.39
N TYR A 737 9.64 -8.95 14.34
CA TYR A 737 8.98 -7.81 13.71
C TYR A 737 9.41 -6.47 14.35
N SER A 738 9.46 -6.37 15.67
CA SER A 738 9.84 -5.13 16.37
C SER A 738 11.29 -4.71 16.07
N GLU A 739 12.24 -5.65 16.02
CA GLU A 739 13.63 -5.38 15.64
C GLU A 739 13.73 -4.88 14.19
N PHE A 740 13.04 -5.55 13.25
CA PHE A 740 13.02 -5.14 11.85
C PHE A 740 12.30 -3.81 11.63
N GLN A 741 11.21 -3.54 12.36
CA GLN A 741 10.48 -2.28 12.29
C GLN A 741 11.33 -1.10 12.80
N ALA A 742 12.04 -1.28 13.92
CA ALA A 742 12.98 -0.29 14.43
C ALA A 742 14.10 0.02 13.42
N ALA A 743 14.66 -1.01 12.76
CA ALA A 743 15.65 -0.83 11.71
C ALA A 743 15.08 -0.07 10.49
N VAL A 744 13.85 -0.37 10.07
CA VAL A 744 13.17 0.38 8.98
C VAL A 744 12.89 1.83 9.37
N GLN A 745 12.42 2.10 10.59
CA GLN A 745 12.20 3.46 11.10
C GLN A 745 13.51 4.25 11.18
N ALA A 746 14.61 3.60 11.57
CA ALA A 746 15.93 4.22 11.57
C ALA A 746 16.40 4.58 10.16
N LEU A 747 16.23 3.68 9.18
CA LEU A 747 16.52 3.96 7.76
C LEU A 747 15.63 5.08 7.20
N ALA A 748 14.34 5.12 7.56
CA ALA A 748 13.42 6.19 7.19
C ALA A 748 13.88 7.56 7.72
N THR A 749 14.34 7.58 8.97
CA THR A 749 14.85 8.78 9.65
C THR A 749 16.14 9.27 9.00
N LEU A 750 17.07 8.36 8.69
CA LEU A 750 18.30 8.69 7.96
C LEU A 750 18.03 9.27 6.57
N ASP A 751 17.01 8.78 5.86
CA ASP A 751 16.59 9.32 4.56
C ASP A 751 15.97 10.73 4.69
N CYS A 752 15.20 10.98 5.75
CA CYS A 752 14.69 12.32 6.05
C CYS A 752 15.83 13.32 6.36
N LEU A 753 16.80 12.93 7.18
CA LEU A 753 17.96 13.76 7.50
C LEU A 753 18.84 14.01 6.26
N HIS A 754 19.05 13.00 5.43
CA HIS A 754 19.71 13.13 4.12
C HIS A 754 18.97 14.09 3.18
N SER A 755 17.63 14.02 3.15
CA SER A 755 16.77 14.92 2.38
C SER A 755 16.92 16.38 2.82
N LEU A 756 16.94 16.65 4.13
CA LEU A 756 17.14 17.99 4.69
C LEU A 756 18.56 18.52 4.46
N ALA A 757 19.59 17.67 4.61
CA ALA A 757 20.97 18.04 4.30
C ALA A 757 21.16 18.38 2.81
N THR A 758 20.45 17.65 1.92
CA THR A 758 20.41 17.95 0.49
C THR A 758 19.71 19.29 0.21
N LEU A 759 18.63 19.63 0.92
CA LEU A 759 17.97 20.92 0.83
C LEU A 759 18.88 22.08 1.27
N LEU A 760 19.55 21.92 2.42
CA LEU A 760 20.51 22.89 2.97
C LEU A 760 21.61 23.22 1.95
N LYS A 761 22.23 22.19 1.37
CA LYS A 761 23.30 22.32 0.37
C LYS A 761 22.85 22.94 -0.95
N ASN A 762 21.65 22.61 -1.43
CA ASN A 762 21.19 23.06 -2.76
C ASN A 762 20.72 24.51 -2.80
N LYS A 763 20.35 25.11 -1.66
CA LYS A 763 19.70 26.43 -1.60
C LYS A 763 20.37 27.46 -0.67
N ASN A 764 21.50 27.10 -0.05
CA ASN A 764 22.20 27.93 0.93
C ASN A 764 21.26 28.41 2.05
N TYR A 765 20.51 27.48 2.65
CA TYR A 765 19.80 27.77 3.90
C TYR A 765 20.80 27.95 5.05
N ILE A 766 20.32 28.50 6.17
CA ILE A 766 21.13 28.77 7.36
C ILE A 766 20.48 28.00 8.51
N ARG A 767 21.31 27.33 9.34
CA ARG A 767 20.85 26.63 10.54
C ARG A 767 20.13 27.62 11.48
N PRO A 768 18.87 27.35 11.88
CA PRO A 768 18.17 28.21 12.83
C PRO A 768 18.79 28.13 14.23
N VAL A 769 18.64 29.20 15.00
CA VAL A 769 19.06 29.29 16.40
C VAL A 769 17.82 29.44 17.26
N PHE A 770 17.68 28.58 18.27
CA PHE A 770 16.59 28.60 19.24
C PHE A 770 17.06 29.22 20.55
N VAL A 771 16.24 30.08 21.12
CA VAL A 771 16.42 30.71 22.44
C VAL A 771 16.26 29.69 23.58
N ASP A 772 16.77 29.99 24.76
CA ASP A 772 16.51 29.17 25.96
C ASP A 772 15.06 29.38 26.46
N ASP A 773 14.50 28.41 27.19
CA ASP A 773 13.11 28.50 27.70
C ASP A 773 12.92 29.65 28.71
N ASP A 774 14.01 30.14 29.31
CA ASP A 774 14.07 31.30 30.21
C ASP A 774 14.17 32.65 29.46
N GLU A 775 14.42 32.65 28.14
CA GLU A 775 14.54 33.86 27.32
C GLU A 775 13.18 34.33 26.76
N PRO A 776 13.01 35.64 26.50
CA PRO A 776 11.77 36.18 25.95
C PRO A 776 11.46 35.64 24.54
N VAL A 777 10.19 35.30 24.31
CA VAL A 777 9.71 34.78 23.02
C VAL A 777 9.98 35.78 21.89
N GLN A 778 10.70 35.33 20.86
CA GLN A 778 11.08 36.17 19.71
C GLN A 778 11.09 35.39 18.39
N ILE A 779 10.87 36.11 17.29
CA ILE A 779 11.02 35.64 15.91
C ILE A 779 11.86 36.68 15.16
N ARG A 780 13.10 36.31 14.82
CA ARG A 780 14.03 37.18 14.08
C ARG A 780 14.44 36.49 12.77
N ILE A 781 14.05 37.08 11.65
CA ILE A 781 14.34 36.60 10.30
C ILE A 781 15.03 37.72 9.54
N CYS A 782 16.29 37.52 9.17
CA CYS A 782 17.05 38.44 8.34
C CYS A 782 17.06 37.93 6.89
N SER A 783 16.71 38.80 5.93
CA SER A 783 16.66 38.51 4.49
C SER A 783 15.88 37.24 4.13
N GLY A 784 14.75 37.01 4.83
CA GLY A 784 13.91 35.84 4.63
C GLY A 784 13.33 35.77 3.22
N ARG A 785 13.27 34.56 2.66
CA ARG A 785 12.68 34.28 1.34
C ARG A 785 11.54 33.28 1.48
N HIS A 786 10.52 33.37 0.62
CA HIS A 786 9.40 32.42 0.64
C HIS A 786 9.83 31.09 0.01
N PRO A 787 9.87 29.95 0.74
CA PRO A 787 10.51 28.71 0.27
C PRO A 787 10.00 28.20 -1.08
N VAL A 788 8.68 28.29 -1.29
CA VAL A 788 8.03 27.98 -2.57
C VAL A 788 8.35 28.99 -3.67
N LEU A 789 7.97 30.25 -3.49
CA LEU A 789 8.03 31.26 -4.54
C LEU A 789 9.46 31.61 -4.97
N GLU A 790 10.45 31.46 -4.11
CA GLU A 790 11.87 31.56 -4.49
C GLU A 790 12.23 30.54 -5.60
N THR A 791 11.72 29.31 -5.50
CA THR A 791 12.00 28.27 -6.51
C THR A 791 11.40 28.61 -7.89
N ILE A 792 10.28 29.35 -7.89
CA ILE A 792 9.51 29.71 -9.08
C ILE A 792 10.02 31.02 -9.71
N LEU A 793 10.37 32.01 -8.88
CA LEU A 793 10.74 33.37 -9.29
C LEU A 793 12.26 33.61 -9.34
N GLN A 794 13.04 32.76 -8.67
CA GLN A 794 14.50 32.80 -8.60
C GLN A 794 15.02 34.19 -8.22
N GLU A 795 15.91 34.79 -9.02
CA GLU A 795 16.51 36.10 -8.78
C GLU A 795 15.51 37.28 -8.70
N ASN A 796 14.24 37.07 -9.08
CA ASN A 796 13.20 38.09 -9.02
C ASN A 796 12.48 38.19 -7.65
N PHE A 797 12.80 37.31 -6.69
CA PHE A 797 12.19 37.37 -5.35
C PHE A 797 12.98 38.31 -4.42
N VAL A 798 12.33 39.37 -3.93
CA VAL A 798 12.94 40.31 -2.98
C VAL A 798 12.84 39.74 -1.55
N PRO A 799 13.97 39.55 -0.83
CA PRO A 799 13.95 39.07 0.55
C PRO A 799 13.38 40.11 1.51
N ASN A 800 12.81 39.66 2.63
CA ASN A 800 12.15 40.50 3.62
C ASN A 800 12.64 40.19 5.04
N ASP A 801 12.91 41.23 5.82
CA ASP A 801 13.23 41.11 7.24
C ASP A 801 11.95 40.97 8.09
N THR A 802 12.06 40.33 9.25
CA THR A 802 11.00 40.24 10.26
C THR A 802 11.62 40.23 11.65
N ASN A 803 11.10 41.06 12.54
CA ASN A 803 11.54 41.12 13.93
C ASN A 803 10.29 41.22 14.80
N LEU A 804 10.04 40.19 15.63
CA LEU A 804 8.99 40.16 16.62
C LEU A 804 9.60 39.75 17.96
N HIS A 805 9.28 40.45 19.04
CA HIS A 805 9.88 40.23 20.36
C HIS A 805 8.88 40.52 21.48
N ALA A 806 8.82 39.66 22.51
CA ALA A 806 7.90 39.81 23.64
C ALA A 806 8.04 41.17 24.35
N ASP A 807 9.27 41.56 24.71
CA ASP A 807 9.56 42.84 25.37
C ASP A 807 9.68 44.03 24.40
N GLY A 808 9.34 43.85 23.13
CA GLY A 808 9.54 44.82 22.06
C GLY A 808 8.36 44.89 21.09
N GLU A 809 8.64 44.76 19.80
CA GLU A 809 7.61 44.75 18.76
C GLU A 809 6.87 43.40 18.74
N TYR A 810 5.92 43.20 19.66
CA TYR A 810 5.14 41.96 19.73
C TYR A 810 4.11 41.80 18.60
N CYS A 811 3.68 42.91 17.97
CA CYS A 811 2.63 42.91 16.95
C CYS A 811 2.96 43.84 15.78
N GLN A 812 2.78 43.35 14.56
CA GLN A 812 3.08 44.07 13.32
C GLN A 812 1.83 44.24 12.45
N ILE A 813 1.44 45.49 12.18
CA ILE A 813 0.25 45.81 11.37
C ILE A 813 0.67 46.03 9.90
N VAL A 814 0.53 44.99 9.08
CA VAL A 814 0.93 45.02 7.66
C VAL A 814 -0.12 45.72 6.79
N THR A 815 0.25 46.82 6.15
CA THR A 815 -0.63 47.62 5.26
C THR A 815 -0.07 47.75 3.84
N GLY A 816 -0.84 48.33 2.90
CA GLY A 816 -0.43 48.54 1.51
C GLY A 816 -1.44 48.03 0.48
N PRO A 817 -1.21 48.27 -0.84
CA PRO A 817 -2.14 47.89 -1.90
C PRO A 817 -2.29 46.37 -2.04
N ASN A 818 -3.40 45.94 -2.65
CA ASN A 818 -3.54 44.55 -3.09
C ASN A 818 -2.52 44.27 -4.20
N MET A 819 -2.03 43.04 -4.29
CA MET A 819 -0.87 42.62 -5.11
C MET A 819 0.51 43.15 -4.63
N GLY A 820 0.58 44.02 -3.62
CA GLY A 820 1.83 44.50 -3.02
C GLY A 820 2.52 43.51 -2.06
N GLY A 821 2.54 42.21 -2.36
CA GLY A 821 3.28 41.20 -1.58
C GLY A 821 2.77 40.83 -0.18
N LYS A 822 1.88 41.60 0.45
CA LYS A 822 1.43 41.41 1.85
C LYS A 822 1.13 39.96 2.26
N SER A 823 0.32 39.24 1.46
CA SER A 823 -0.05 37.85 1.75
C SER A 823 1.12 36.87 1.59
N CYS A 824 2.06 37.15 0.69
CA CYS A 824 3.31 36.39 0.54
C CYS A 824 4.18 36.56 1.79
N TYR A 825 4.36 37.80 2.28
CA TYR A 825 5.13 38.10 3.48
C TYR A 825 4.61 37.33 4.72
N ILE A 826 3.30 37.40 5.00
CA ILE A 826 2.71 36.71 6.15
C ILE A 826 2.86 35.19 6.04
N ARG A 827 2.64 34.61 4.84
CA ARG A 827 2.84 33.17 4.60
C ARG A 827 4.31 32.78 4.75
N GLN A 828 5.24 33.59 4.25
CA GLN A 828 6.68 33.37 4.37
C GLN A 828 7.11 33.27 5.84
N VAL A 829 6.70 34.21 6.70
CA VAL A 829 7.08 34.20 8.13
C VAL A 829 6.61 32.91 8.81
N ALA A 830 5.36 32.50 8.58
CA ALA A 830 4.81 31.26 9.13
C ALA A 830 5.52 30.00 8.59
N LEU A 831 5.82 29.96 7.28
CA LEU A 831 6.53 28.84 6.65
C LEU A 831 7.96 28.70 7.16
N LEU A 832 8.70 29.80 7.35
CA LEU A 832 10.06 29.78 7.88
C LEU A 832 10.09 29.34 9.36
N ALA A 833 9.14 29.81 10.18
CA ALA A 833 8.98 29.35 11.55
C ALA A 833 8.67 27.85 11.63
N MET A 834 7.78 27.34 10.76
CA MET A 834 7.51 25.91 10.64
C MET A 834 8.76 25.13 10.23
N MET A 835 9.46 25.53 9.17
CA MET A 835 10.66 24.83 8.69
C MET A 835 11.72 24.70 9.79
N ALA A 836 11.98 25.77 10.54
CA ALA A 836 12.95 25.75 11.63
C ALA A 836 12.63 24.72 12.72
N GLN A 837 11.36 24.39 12.93
CA GLN A 837 10.88 23.38 13.88
C GLN A 837 10.72 21.97 13.28
N VAL A 838 10.83 21.81 11.97
CA VAL A 838 10.85 20.51 11.28
C VAL A 838 12.26 19.94 11.20
N GLU A 839 13.25 20.82 11.00
CA GLU A 839 14.66 20.50 10.71
C GLU A 839 15.46 19.90 11.87
#